data_AF-A0A968N6F2-F1
#
_entry.id   AF-A0A968N6F2-F1
#
_cell.length_a   1.000
_cell.length_b   1.000
_cell.length_c   1.000
_cell.angle_alpha   90.00
_cell.angle_beta   90.00
_cell.angle_gamma   90.00
#
_symmetry.space_group_name_H-M   'P 1'
#
loop_
_entity.id
_entity.type
_entity.pdbx_description
1 polymer ?
#
loop_
_entity_poly.entity_id
_entity_poly.type
_entity_poly.pdbx_seq_one_letter_code
_entity_poly.pdbx_strand_id
1 'polypeptide(L)'
;MTYTLQILHTADQEAGLPAIQDAVNFSAVLNALEDDFANTLKLSSGDIYIPGPFFSASDEIYGAAGVGDILINNALGFQAVAFGNHEFDLGTGTVRELLLPNPGFTGPGITGTYQGAQFPYLSANLDFSTDDNLDDLVVADGQAPQPNSIASSVVINVNGENIGVVGATTPTLNSISSPGGVTVLPPNSTDFVALAAIIQAEVDELTATGINKVVLLSHMQQIGIETQLAGLLEDVDVIMAGGSNTLLANADDPLRVGDTAADVYPLDLTSRSGERVVLINTDGNYQYVGRLAVEFDSNGLISSILDESGAYATDDAGVDRVYGMDVNPADVADPTVVAVTAAIGNVVLSKDGNIFGKTNVFLNGTRGDVRTQETNLGNLTADANLFVAQQYDPSVVISIKNGGGIRDNIGVSRIPAGGTSSDLEQLPPEANPLVGKEAGDISQLDIENSLRFNNDLTLLTVTAEELRAVIEHGVAATAPGATPGQFSQVSGLSYSFDPDLPAGQRVQTLAVKDEDGENLDIIVTNGQLVGDPQRTFRIVTLGFLADGGDEYPFDMLSNPDRVDLVGAPLPTGAVDVANFTDDGSEQDALAEYLAANFGTEPFSQADVPPSEDQRIRNLNFTQPGEGGTDGDPIEQLPNNVFELNGAADEVLRLRLTLQQVGTGAVNEIGVFKVDDDDGSVAGQRPGDAGYLQAALAQSRVVFSALPDTNFERFSSTRILEYDAGDRLMFFLVQNGTIDRALQNPGGAAVFFANNGNALRASEIASGNFELRWEDGVGAVDFSDVVLRLEFAPSAPIPVGTRWQGDNEREIIDLRDVGARTASIQIRSEAAFANTVGLYSIDSIDGRIGSLNPGDAGYARAAAERLVTRFDRSGTSPTSLQGLLAPLIIANATIEQFLAENPDNFNGGGPIAYFPYIAANPDGVDHLRLLGDNLFGFEDLPGGGDFDYNDMVFQISFA
;
A
#
# COMPACT_ATOMS: atom_id res chain seq x y z
N MET A 1 -35.67 22.31 43.01
CA MET A 1 -36.42 21.28 42.25
C MET A 1 -35.39 20.62 41.37
N THR A 2 -35.50 19.32 41.13
CA THR A 2 -34.66 18.65 40.12
C THR A 2 -35.07 19.17 38.73
N TYR A 3 -34.09 19.34 37.85
CA TYR A 3 -34.31 19.73 36.46
C TYR A 3 -33.93 18.56 35.56
N THR A 4 -34.93 17.94 34.95
CA THR A 4 -34.72 16.83 34.02
C THR A 4 -34.41 17.39 32.63
N LEU A 5 -33.31 16.95 32.01
CA LEU A 5 -32.90 17.34 30.67
C LEU A 5 -32.75 16.09 29.81
N GLN A 6 -33.32 16.14 28.61
CA GLN A 6 -33.02 15.21 27.52
C GLN A 6 -32.06 15.88 26.53
N ILE A 7 -31.03 15.15 26.11
CA ILE A 7 -30.16 15.50 25.00
C ILE A 7 -30.30 14.38 23.96
N LEU A 8 -30.84 14.73 22.79
CA LEU A 8 -30.83 13.88 21.60
C LEU A 8 -29.63 14.29 20.75
N HIS A 9 -28.85 13.31 20.33
CA HIS A 9 -27.52 13.59 19.83
C HIS A 9 -27.02 12.58 18.78
N THR A 10 -26.04 13.01 17.99
CA THR A 10 -25.34 12.21 16.98
C THR A 10 -23.95 12.80 16.71
N ALA A 11 -23.01 11.98 16.26
CA ALA A 11 -21.78 12.43 15.63
C ALA A 11 -21.62 11.73 14.28
N ASP A 12 -20.64 12.15 13.49
CA ASP A 12 -20.12 11.38 12.37
C ASP A 12 -21.19 11.02 11.33
N GLN A 13 -22.08 11.97 11.00
CA GLN A 13 -23.16 11.70 10.05
C GLN A 13 -22.65 11.29 8.67
N GLU A 14 -21.53 11.87 8.21
CA GLU A 14 -20.69 11.40 7.09
C GLU A 14 -21.47 10.72 5.95
N ALA A 15 -22.50 11.39 5.42
CA ALA A 15 -23.54 10.71 4.65
C ALA A 15 -22.98 9.86 3.49
N GLY A 16 -22.99 8.54 3.66
CA GLY A 16 -22.68 7.57 2.60
C GLY A 16 -23.92 7.17 1.79
N LEU A 17 -23.78 6.16 0.92
CA LEU A 17 -24.93 5.57 0.21
C LEU A 17 -26.06 5.08 1.15
N PRO A 18 -25.78 4.46 2.31
CA PRO A 18 -26.83 4.04 3.25
C PRO A 18 -27.70 5.21 3.76
N ALA A 19 -27.16 6.43 3.81
CA ALA A 19 -27.87 7.61 4.31
C ALA A 19 -29.13 7.96 3.49
N ILE A 20 -29.26 7.48 2.25
CA ILE A 20 -30.50 7.60 1.46
C ILE A 20 -31.70 7.02 2.23
N GLN A 21 -31.49 5.93 2.97
CA GLN A 21 -32.50 5.31 3.84
C GLN A 21 -32.29 5.72 5.31
N ASP A 22 -31.05 5.63 5.81
CA ASP A 22 -30.78 5.79 7.24
C ASP A 22 -31.10 7.20 7.75
N ALA A 23 -30.92 8.26 6.96
CA ALA A 23 -31.29 9.62 7.38
C ALA A 23 -32.82 9.79 7.52
N VAL A 24 -33.62 9.11 6.68
CA VAL A 24 -35.09 9.09 6.80
C VAL A 24 -35.49 8.40 8.09
N ASN A 25 -34.92 7.22 8.36
CA ASN A 25 -35.22 6.47 9.56
C ASN A 25 -34.72 7.18 10.83
N PHE A 26 -33.56 7.81 10.78
CA PHE A 26 -33.04 8.65 11.85
C PHE A 26 -33.99 9.80 12.15
N SER A 27 -34.51 10.48 11.13
CA SER A 27 -35.51 11.53 11.33
C SER A 27 -36.79 10.99 11.97
N ALA A 28 -37.26 9.81 11.56
CA ALA A 28 -38.42 9.16 12.18
C ALA A 28 -38.17 8.83 13.67
N VAL A 29 -37.03 8.24 14.00
CA VAL A 29 -36.67 7.92 15.40
C VAL A 29 -36.52 9.19 16.23
N LEU A 30 -35.83 10.21 15.71
CA LEU A 30 -35.66 11.50 16.39
C LEU A 30 -37.01 12.16 16.69
N ASN A 31 -37.93 12.19 15.72
CA ASN A 31 -39.28 12.74 15.87
C ASN A 31 -40.10 11.98 16.93
N ALA A 32 -39.92 10.66 17.06
CA ALA A 32 -40.60 9.87 18.08
C ALA A 32 -40.12 10.19 19.51
N LEU A 33 -38.83 10.55 19.65
CA LEU A 33 -38.19 10.76 20.96
C LEU A 33 -38.24 12.21 21.45
N GLU A 34 -38.35 13.20 20.56
CA GLU A 34 -38.18 14.62 20.93
C GLU A 34 -39.21 15.13 21.95
N ASP A 35 -40.43 14.59 21.90
CA ASP A 35 -41.57 14.98 22.74
C ASP A 35 -41.67 14.20 24.07
N ASP A 36 -40.81 13.20 24.31
CA ASP A 36 -40.86 12.38 25.53
C ASP A 36 -40.53 13.19 26.79
N PHE A 37 -39.70 14.22 26.67
CA PHE A 37 -39.32 15.11 27.77
C PHE A 37 -39.60 16.57 27.39
N ALA A 38 -40.10 17.34 28.36
CA ALA A 38 -40.41 18.75 28.14
C ALA A 38 -39.17 19.62 27.85
N ASN A 39 -38.00 19.20 28.35
CA ASN A 39 -36.74 19.89 28.22
C ASN A 39 -35.82 19.05 27.32
N THR A 40 -35.86 19.29 26.02
CA THR A 40 -35.06 18.54 25.03
C THR A 40 -34.07 19.47 24.33
N LEU A 41 -32.83 19.03 24.22
CA LEU A 41 -31.79 19.59 23.35
C LEU A 41 -31.49 18.64 22.20
N LYS A 42 -31.20 19.21 21.02
CA LYS A 42 -30.72 18.48 19.84
C LYS A 42 -29.36 19.02 19.43
N LEU A 43 -28.31 18.20 19.55
CA LEU A 43 -26.92 18.60 19.32
C LEU A 43 -26.21 17.58 18.40
N SER A 44 -25.21 18.04 17.65
CA SER A 44 -24.36 17.14 16.86
C SER A 44 -22.88 17.45 17.09
N SER A 45 -22.05 16.42 17.12
CA SER A 45 -20.61 16.55 17.35
C SER A 45 -19.82 16.38 16.05
N GLY A 46 -20.11 17.20 15.03
CA GLY A 46 -19.30 17.33 13.82
C GLY A 46 -19.42 16.22 12.78
N ASP A 47 -18.71 16.41 11.68
CA ASP A 47 -18.73 15.56 10.47
C ASP A 47 -20.14 15.34 9.94
N ILE A 48 -20.88 16.45 9.81
CA ILE A 48 -22.25 16.43 9.29
C ILE A 48 -22.31 16.16 7.79
N TYR A 49 -21.18 16.29 7.11
CA TYR A 49 -20.95 15.89 5.73
C TYR A 49 -19.52 15.38 5.53
N ILE A 50 -19.33 14.55 4.50
CA ILE A 50 -18.02 14.11 4.01
C ILE A 50 -18.03 14.14 2.48
N PRO A 51 -16.92 14.52 1.81
CA PRO A 51 -16.83 14.35 0.37
C PRO A 51 -17.07 12.89 -0.03
N GLY A 52 -17.97 12.68 -0.98
CA GLY A 52 -18.32 11.36 -1.46
C GLY A 52 -19.53 11.40 -2.39
N PRO A 53 -20.09 10.25 -2.76
CA PRO A 53 -21.18 10.17 -3.71
C PRO A 53 -22.45 10.91 -3.28
N PHE A 54 -22.83 10.83 -2.00
CA PHE A 54 -24.01 11.52 -1.47
C PHE A 54 -23.83 13.04 -1.51
N PHE A 55 -22.70 13.52 -0.97
CA PHE A 55 -22.31 14.94 -0.97
C PHE A 55 -22.25 15.51 -2.39
N SER A 56 -21.60 14.80 -3.32
CA SER A 56 -21.37 15.26 -4.69
C SER A 56 -22.65 15.25 -5.53
N ALA A 57 -23.58 14.31 -5.28
CA ALA A 57 -24.89 14.30 -5.95
C ALA A 57 -25.71 15.58 -5.68
N SER A 58 -25.43 16.30 -4.58
CA SER A 58 -26.04 17.60 -4.32
C SER A 58 -25.71 18.64 -5.40
N ASP A 59 -24.57 18.55 -6.08
CA ASP A 59 -24.18 19.52 -7.10
C ASP A 59 -25.13 19.52 -8.30
N GLU A 60 -25.51 18.34 -8.80
CA GLU A 60 -26.47 18.21 -9.89
C GLU A 60 -27.88 18.70 -9.51
N ILE A 61 -28.23 18.57 -8.22
CA ILE A 61 -29.56 18.92 -7.72
C ILE A 61 -29.67 20.41 -7.40
N TYR A 62 -28.65 20.97 -6.76
CA TYR A 62 -28.68 22.29 -6.12
C TYR A 62 -27.71 23.30 -6.75
N GLY A 63 -26.73 22.85 -7.55
CA GLY A 63 -25.64 23.66 -8.10
C GLY A 63 -24.45 23.86 -7.16
N ALA A 64 -24.41 23.11 -6.05
CA ALA A 64 -23.24 22.95 -5.19
C ALA A 64 -23.33 21.64 -4.40
N ALA A 65 -22.19 20.98 -4.22
CA ALA A 65 -22.08 19.77 -3.41
C ALA A 65 -22.33 20.09 -1.91
N GLY A 66 -22.85 19.13 -1.13
CA GLY A 66 -23.10 19.28 0.31
C GLY A 66 -24.36 20.05 0.74
N VAL A 67 -25.07 20.69 -0.20
CA VAL A 67 -26.30 21.43 0.12
C VAL A 67 -27.37 20.52 0.73
N GLY A 68 -27.47 19.28 0.25
CA GLY A 68 -28.39 18.27 0.79
C GLY A 68 -28.13 17.95 2.26
N ASP A 69 -26.86 17.79 2.64
CA ASP A 69 -26.44 17.50 4.01
C ASP A 69 -26.87 18.61 4.99
N ILE A 70 -26.67 19.89 4.61
CA ILE A 70 -27.13 21.02 5.44
C ILE A 70 -28.65 21.06 5.52
N LEU A 71 -29.37 20.80 4.42
CA LEU A 71 -30.85 20.77 4.44
C LEU A 71 -31.38 19.66 5.35
N ILE A 72 -30.76 18.48 5.35
CA ILE A 72 -31.12 17.38 6.25
C ILE A 72 -30.89 17.79 7.70
N ASN A 73 -29.69 18.28 8.05
CA ASN A 73 -29.37 18.67 9.42
C ASN A 73 -30.21 19.86 9.92
N ASN A 74 -30.56 20.81 9.03
CA ASN A 74 -31.53 21.87 9.32
C ASN A 74 -32.92 21.30 9.65
N ALA A 75 -33.38 20.30 8.90
CA ALA A 75 -34.68 19.66 9.11
C ALA A 75 -34.73 18.80 10.38
N LEU A 76 -33.61 18.15 10.74
CA LEU A 76 -33.47 17.44 12.02
C LEU A 76 -33.52 18.40 13.23
N GLY A 77 -33.19 19.68 13.00
CA GLY A 77 -33.35 20.75 13.98
C GLY A 77 -32.25 20.77 15.03
N PHE A 78 -31.02 20.44 14.65
CA PHE A 78 -29.85 20.62 15.51
C PHE A 78 -29.68 22.10 15.90
N GLN A 79 -29.36 22.35 17.16
CA GLN A 79 -29.30 23.69 17.74
C GLN A 79 -27.89 24.26 17.79
N ALA A 80 -26.88 23.38 17.77
CA ALA A 80 -25.47 23.69 17.62
C ALA A 80 -24.74 22.42 17.15
N VAL A 81 -23.66 22.62 16.41
CA VAL A 81 -22.84 21.56 15.82
C VAL A 81 -21.38 21.85 16.13
N ALA A 82 -20.59 20.89 16.62
CA ALA A 82 -19.13 21.08 16.68
C ALA A 82 -18.51 20.97 15.28
N PHE A 83 -17.38 21.61 15.03
CA PHE A 83 -16.59 21.27 13.85
C PHE A 83 -15.92 19.90 14.05
N GLY A 84 -16.13 18.99 13.10
CA GLY A 84 -15.30 17.82 12.85
C GLY A 84 -14.22 18.09 11.81
N ASN A 85 -13.51 17.07 11.36
CA ASN A 85 -12.46 17.23 10.35
C ASN A 85 -13.01 17.29 8.94
N HIS A 86 -14.03 16.49 8.61
CA HIS A 86 -14.53 16.35 7.24
C HIS A 86 -15.23 17.63 6.73
N GLU A 87 -15.64 18.52 7.64
CA GLU A 87 -16.05 19.87 7.27
C GLU A 87 -14.99 20.60 6.43
N PHE A 88 -13.70 20.36 6.68
CA PHE A 88 -12.57 21.08 6.08
C PHE A 88 -11.91 20.37 4.90
N ASP A 89 -12.39 19.20 4.46
CA ASP A 89 -11.69 18.40 3.45
C ASP A 89 -11.51 19.12 2.12
N LEU A 90 -12.54 19.86 1.71
CA LEU A 90 -12.53 20.68 0.50
C LEU A 90 -12.11 22.14 0.76
N GLY A 91 -11.65 22.43 1.98
CA GLY A 91 -11.17 23.73 2.42
C GLY A 91 -12.27 24.68 2.91
N THR A 92 -11.82 25.80 3.48
CA THR A 92 -12.69 26.78 4.17
C THR A 92 -13.67 27.51 3.24
N GLY A 93 -13.41 27.53 1.93
CA GLY A 93 -14.34 28.07 0.93
C GLY A 93 -15.63 27.25 0.81
N THR A 94 -15.54 25.92 0.86
CA THR A 94 -16.72 25.04 0.84
C THR A 94 -17.52 25.17 2.13
N VAL A 95 -16.85 25.24 3.28
CA VAL A 95 -17.51 25.54 4.57
C VAL A 95 -18.32 26.84 4.43
N ARG A 96 -17.71 27.93 3.96
CA ARG A 96 -18.41 29.21 3.77
C ARG A 96 -19.64 29.09 2.86
N GLU A 97 -19.50 28.41 1.73
CA GLU A 97 -20.58 28.23 0.75
C GLU A 97 -21.79 27.52 1.35
N LEU A 98 -21.55 26.49 2.16
CA LEU A 98 -22.59 25.72 2.84
C LEU A 98 -23.21 26.48 4.02
N LEU A 99 -22.41 27.24 4.77
CA LEU A 99 -22.91 28.01 5.91
C LEU A 99 -23.78 29.19 5.50
N LEU A 100 -23.60 29.80 4.33
CA LEU A 100 -24.26 31.05 3.97
C LEU A 100 -25.52 30.86 3.11
N PRO A 101 -26.51 31.78 3.22
CA PRO A 101 -27.65 31.80 2.31
C PRO A 101 -27.22 32.04 0.86
N ASN A 102 -27.79 31.28 -0.09
CA ASN A 102 -27.51 31.42 -1.51
C ASN A 102 -28.81 31.38 -2.34
N PRO A 103 -29.19 32.48 -3.03
CA PRO A 103 -30.40 32.50 -3.86
C PRO A 103 -30.28 31.73 -5.17
N GLY A 104 -29.06 31.32 -5.55
CA GLY A 104 -28.80 30.47 -6.72
C GLY A 104 -29.12 29.01 -6.48
N PHE A 105 -29.05 28.54 -5.22
CA PHE A 105 -29.38 27.16 -4.88
C PHE A 105 -30.89 26.97 -4.84
N THR A 106 -31.36 26.00 -5.65
CA THR A 106 -32.78 25.65 -5.78
C THR A 106 -32.91 24.15 -5.86
N GLY A 107 -33.99 23.58 -5.33
CA GLY A 107 -34.23 22.14 -5.40
C GLY A 107 -35.15 21.65 -4.27
N PRO A 108 -35.33 20.33 -4.14
CA PRO A 108 -36.09 19.72 -3.04
C PRO A 108 -35.57 20.18 -1.68
N GLY A 109 -36.46 20.54 -0.75
CA GLY A 109 -36.10 21.08 0.56
C GLY A 109 -35.80 22.58 0.60
N ILE A 110 -35.67 23.26 -0.55
CA ILE A 110 -35.48 24.71 -0.61
C ILE A 110 -36.80 25.40 -0.99
N THR A 111 -37.40 26.12 -0.04
CA THR A 111 -38.54 27.00 -0.32
C THR A 111 -38.06 28.44 -0.45
N GLY A 112 -37.90 28.92 -1.69
CA GLY A 112 -37.43 30.27 -1.98
C GLY A 112 -35.91 30.32 -2.14
N THR A 113 -35.19 30.60 -1.06
CA THR A 113 -33.73 30.76 -1.06
C THR A 113 -33.13 29.78 -0.06
N TYR A 114 -32.01 29.13 -0.42
CA TYR A 114 -31.22 28.37 0.54
C TYR A 114 -30.80 29.30 1.68
N GLN A 115 -31.09 28.92 2.92
CA GLN A 115 -30.91 29.78 4.09
C GLN A 115 -29.55 29.62 4.78
N GLY A 116 -28.68 28.74 4.27
CA GLY A 116 -27.46 28.33 4.97
C GLY A 116 -27.73 27.39 6.14
N ALA A 117 -26.72 27.17 6.98
CA ALA A 117 -26.83 26.38 8.19
C ALA A 117 -27.70 27.10 9.24
N GLN A 118 -28.78 26.46 9.71
CA GLN A 118 -29.69 27.04 10.72
C GLN A 118 -29.18 26.86 12.15
N PHE A 119 -27.92 26.49 12.30
CA PHE A 119 -27.19 26.30 13.54
C PHE A 119 -25.81 26.95 13.44
N PRO A 120 -25.20 27.34 14.58
CA PRO A 120 -23.80 27.72 14.64
C PRO A 120 -22.90 26.49 14.63
N TYR A 121 -21.72 26.63 14.02
CA TYR A 121 -20.61 25.71 14.24
C TYR A 121 -19.76 26.15 15.43
N LEU A 122 -19.33 25.20 16.25
CA LEU A 122 -18.62 25.46 17.49
C LEU A 122 -17.20 24.87 17.51
N SER A 123 -16.22 25.67 17.93
CA SER A 123 -14.89 25.17 18.32
C SER A 123 -14.11 26.21 19.12
N ALA A 124 -13.78 25.91 20.38
CA ALA A 124 -13.02 26.79 21.26
C ALA A 124 -11.50 26.77 21.00
N ASN A 125 -11.02 25.76 20.28
CA ASN A 125 -9.59 25.55 20.04
C ASN A 125 -9.18 25.72 18.57
N LEU A 126 -10.06 26.30 17.75
CA LEU A 126 -9.75 26.78 16.41
C LEU A 126 -9.82 28.32 16.39
N ASP A 127 -8.77 28.94 15.87
CA ASP A 127 -8.71 30.40 15.66
C ASP A 127 -8.84 30.71 14.17
N PHE A 128 -9.97 31.32 13.81
CA PHE A 128 -10.35 31.66 12.44
C PHE A 128 -9.86 33.05 12.00
N SER A 129 -9.20 33.81 12.88
CA SER A 129 -8.85 35.22 12.63
C SER A 129 -7.89 35.46 11.46
N THR A 130 -7.22 34.40 10.99
CA THR A 130 -6.29 34.41 9.85
C THR A 130 -6.83 33.71 8.60
N ASP A 131 -8.06 33.21 8.61
CA ASP A 131 -8.68 32.56 7.45
C ASP A 131 -9.56 33.52 6.66
N ASP A 132 -9.23 33.73 5.39
CA ASP A 132 -9.91 34.70 4.51
C ASP A 132 -11.38 34.33 4.19
N ASN A 133 -11.82 33.09 4.45
CA ASN A 133 -13.17 32.63 4.15
C ASN A 133 -14.10 32.64 5.37
N LEU A 134 -13.57 32.50 6.58
CA LEU A 134 -14.37 32.23 7.79
C LEU A 134 -14.25 33.32 8.87
N ASP A 135 -13.28 34.23 8.79
CA ASP A 135 -13.04 35.27 9.80
C ASP A 135 -14.29 36.14 10.08
N ASP A 136 -15.05 36.49 9.05
CA ASP A 136 -16.25 37.32 9.12
C ASP A 136 -17.49 36.57 9.63
N LEU A 137 -17.44 35.24 9.76
CA LEU A 137 -18.51 34.40 10.29
C LEU A 137 -18.42 34.20 11.80
N VAL A 138 -17.29 34.56 12.42
CA VAL A 138 -17.09 34.45 13.87
C VAL A 138 -17.97 35.48 14.59
N VAL A 139 -18.85 34.99 15.47
CA VAL A 139 -19.69 35.82 16.33
C VAL A 139 -19.22 35.75 17.79
N ALA A 140 -19.80 36.58 18.65
CA ALA A 140 -19.45 36.58 20.06
C ALA A 140 -19.84 35.25 20.73
N ASP A 141 -18.93 34.74 21.57
CA ASP A 141 -19.14 33.53 22.37
C ASP A 141 -20.20 33.74 23.47
N GLY A 142 -20.70 32.62 24.02
CA GLY A 142 -21.68 32.62 25.10
C GLY A 142 -23.00 33.33 24.78
N GLN A 143 -23.33 33.47 23.49
CA GLN A 143 -24.60 34.04 23.02
C GLN A 143 -25.60 32.94 22.67
N ALA A 144 -26.87 33.30 22.46
CA ALA A 144 -27.84 32.37 21.90
C ALA A 144 -27.39 31.89 20.51
N PRO A 145 -27.69 30.64 20.10
CA PRO A 145 -27.32 30.11 18.80
C PRO A 145 -27.73 31.03 17.65
N GLN A 146 -26.80 31.30 16.73
CA GLN A 146 -27.05 32.12 15.55
C GLN A 146 -26.86 31.27 14.29
N PRO A 147 -27.82 31.24 13.36
CA PRO A 147 -27.64 30.63 12.05
C PRO A 147 -26.42 31.21 11.31
N ASN A 148 -25.81 30.40 10.45
CA ASN A 148 -24.77 30.83 9.51
C ASN A 148 -23.53 31.45 10.21
N SER A 149 -23.17 30.95 11.40
CA SER A 149 -22.12 31.57 12.24
C SER A 149 -21.18 30.55 12.87
N ILE A 150 -20.05 31.04 13.35
CA ILE A 150 -19.02 30.30 14.07
C ILE A 150 -18.82 30.92 15.46
N ALA A 151 -18.68 30.09 16.49
CA ALA A 151 -18.35 30.54 17.86
C ALA A 151 -17.53 29.49 18.62
N SER A 152 -16.97 29.83 19.75
CA SER A 152 -16.39 28.88 20.71
C SER A 152 -17.48 28.19 21.52
N SER A 153 -18.53 28.95 21.88
CA SER A 153 -19.64 28.48 22.68
C SER A 153 -20.95 29.23 22.43
N VAL A 154 -22.05 28.62 22.85
CA VAL A 154 -23.39 29.22 22.87
C VAL A 154 -24.13 28.91 24.16
N VAL A 155 -25.19 29.66 24.43
CA VAL A 155 -26.09 29.47 25.57
C VAL A 155 -27.51 29.20 25.08
N ILE A 156 -28.02 28.02 25.37
CA ILE A 156 -29.37 27.59 24.97
C ILE A 156 -30.30 27.67 26.17
N ASN A 157 -31.39 28.44 26.05
CA ASN A 157 -32.42 28.48 27.08
C ASN A 157 -33.43 27.34 26.86
N VAL A 158 -33.54 26.44 27.84
CA VAL A 158 -34.47 25.31 27.81
C VAL A 158 -35.44 25.45 28.97
N ASN A 159 -36.62 26.00 28.68
CA ASN A 159 -37.70 26.25 29.64
C ASN A 159 -37.26 27.02 30.90
N GLY A 160 -36.43 28.04 30.74
CA GLY A 160 -36.01 28.95 31.81
C GLY A 160 -34.66 28.62 32.46
N GLU A 161 -34.06 27.47 32.14
CA GLU A 161 -32.66 27.17 32.51
C GLU A 161 -31.73 27.47 31.33
N ASN A 162 -30.55 28.03 31.60
CA ASN A 162 -29.53 28.29 30.59
C ASN A 162 -28.51 27.16 30.60
N ILE A 163 -28.31 26.52 29.46
CA ILE A 163 -27.31 25.46 29.25
C ILE A 163 -26.19 26.04 28.39
N GLY A 164 -24.96 25.98 28.89
CA GLY A 164 -23.77 26.34 28.13
C GLY A 164 -23.36 25.18 27.22
N VAL A 165 -23.02 25.47 25.97
CA VAL A 165 -22.56 24.48 24.99
C VAL A 165 -21.25 24.97 24.40
N VAL A 166 -20.16 24.25 24.65
CA VAL A 166 -18.79 24.59 24.20
C VAL A 166 -18.37 23.60 23.13
N GLY A 167 -17.80 24.07 22.02
CA GLY A 167 -17.25 23.20 20.97
C GLY A 167 -15.76 22.93 21.16
N ALA A 168 -15.28 21.78 20.68
CA ALA A 168 -13.86 21.50 20.54
C ALA A 168 -13.61 20.54 19.37
N THR A 169 -12.53 20.77 18.62
CA THR A 169 -12.15 20.00 17.43
C THR A 169 -10.77 19.39 17.62
N THR A 170 -10.52 18.23 17.02
CA THR A 170 -9.26 17.51 17.17
C THR A 170 -8.03 18.39 16.86
N PRO A 171 -7.02 18.43 17.75
CA PRO A 171 -5.73 19.07 17.46
C PRO A 171 -4.96 18.45 16.29
N THR A 172 -5.38 17.28 15.77
CA THR A 172 -4.77 16.63 14.60
C THR A 172 -5.32 17.16 13.27
N LEU A 173 -6.23 18.14 13.26
CA LEU A 173 -6.92 18.62 12.06
C LEU A 173 -5.96 18.96 10.89
N ASN A 174 -4.84 19.63 11.18
CA ASN A 174 -3.82 19.97 10.18
C ASN A 174 -3.20 18.76 9.45
N SER A 175 -3.24 17.58 10.07
CA SER A 175 -2.69 16.35 9.48
C SER A 175 -3.73 15.47 8.79
N ILE A 176 -5.02 15.72 9.01
CA ILE A 176 -6.10 14.84 8.54
C ILE A 176 -7.13 15.54 7.65
N SER A 177 -7.04 16.86 7.47
CA SER A 177 -7.93 17.62 6.59
C SER A 177 -7.24 18.89 6.03
N SER A 178 -8.01 19.82 5.43
CA SER A 178 -7.50 21.04 4.77
C SER A 178 -8.03 22.33 5.42
N PRO A 179 -7.69 22.63 6.70
CA PRO A 179 -8.25 23.77 7.44
C PRO A 179 -7.79 25.17 6.97
N GLY A 180 -6.93 25.26 5.94
CA GLY A 180 -6.56 26.53 5.32
C GLY A 180 -5.86 27.49 6.29
N GLY A 181 -6.41 28.70 6.42
CA GLY A 181 -5.87 29.74 7.31
C GLY A 181 -6.28 29.59 8.77
N VAL A 182 -7.07 28.57 9.13
CA VAL A 182 -7.52 28.34 10.51
C VAL A 182 -6.37 27.81 11.36
N THR A 183 -6.08 28.49 12.46
CA THR A 183 -5.03 28.09 13.40
C THR A 183 -5.57 27.05 14.39
N VAL A 184 -4.96 25.87 14.41
CA VAL A 184 -5.32 24.76 15.32
C VAL A 184 -4.54 24.86 16.64
N LEU A 185 -5.24 24.82 17.76
CA LEU A 185 -4.66 24.90 19.10
C LEU A 185 -5.01 23.66 19.94
N PRO A 186 -4.11 23.18 20.82
CA PRO A 186 -2.71 23.57 20.93
C PRO A 186 -1.88 23.06 19.72
N PRO A 187 -0.74 23.70 19.39
CA PRO A 187 0.09 23.26 18.27
C PRO A 187 0.66 21.84 18.41
N ASN A 188 0.84 21.35 19.65
CA ASN A 188 1.19 19.96 19.89
C ASN A 188 -0.09 19.15 20.08
N SER A 189 -0.43 18.33 19.10
CA SER A 189 -1.68 17.57 19.07
C SER A 189 -1.84 16.52 20.19
N THR A 190 -0.76 16.21 20.90
CA THR A 190 -0.76 15.25 22.02
C THR A 190 -0.80 15.92 23.40
N ASP A 191 -0.82 17.25 23.47
CA ASP A 191 -0.84 17.99 24.73
C ASP A 191 -2.28 18.23 25.22
N PHE A 192 -2.90 17.18 25.77
CA PHE A 192 -4.27 17.23 26.26
C PHE A 192 -4.46 18.15 27.47
N VAL A 193 -3.39 18.46 28.21
CA VAL A 193 -3.45 19.44 29.32
C VAL A 193 -3.58 20.84 28.75
N ALA A 194 -2.84 21.16 27.68
CA ALA A 194 -2.99 22.44 26.99
C ALA A 194 -4.36 22.56 26.30
N LEU A 195 -4.85 21.48 25.67
CA LEU A 195 -6.20 21.45 25.09
C LEU A 195 -7.26 21.69 26.16
N ALA A 196 -7.20 20.97 27.28
CA ALA A 196 -8.13 21.15 28.40
C ALA A 196 -8.07 22.58 28.95
N ALA A 197 -6.89 23.22 29.02
CA ALA A 197 -6.78 24.60 29.46
C ALA A 197 -7.45 25.61 28.51
N ILE A 198 -7.45 25.35 27.20
CA ILE A 198 -8.16 26.18 26.20
C ILE A 198 -9.67 26.04 26.38
N ILE A 199 -10.16 24.80 26.45
CA ILE A 199 -11.59 24.50 26.67
C ILE A 199 -12.06 25.09 28.01
N GLN A 200 -11.29 24.90 29.08
CA GLN A 200 -11.62 25.39 30.41
C GLN A 200 -11.78 26.90 30.45
N ALA A 201 -10.98 27.67 29.69
CA ALA A 201 -11.11 29.12 29.66
C ALA A 201 -12.50 29.56 29.18
N GLU A 202 -13.06 28.87 28.19
CA GLU A 202 -14.41 29.15 27.69
C GLU A 202 -15.50 28.69 28.68
N VAL A 203 -15.30 27.53 29.33
CA VAL A 203 -16.18 27.06 30.41
C VAL A 203 -16.22 28.06 31.57
N ASP A 204 -15.06 28.61 31.96
CA ASP A 204 -14.93 29.60 33.03
C ASP A 204 -15.68 30.90 32.70
N GLU A 205 -15.64 31.37 31.45
CA GLU A 205 -16.37 32.56 31.01
C GLU A 205 -17.90 32.34 31.07
N LEU A 206 -18.38 31.16 30.65
CA LEU A 206 -19.80 30.80 30.77
C LEU A 206 -20.25 30.72 32.23
N THR A 207 -19.52 30.00 33.07
CA THR A 207 -19.89 29.78 34.48
C THR A 207 -19.80 31.06 35.31
N ALA A 208 -18.89 31.98 34.97
CA ALA A 208 -18.82 33.32 35.57
C ALA A 208 -20.11 34.14 35.38
N THR A 209 -20.93 33.80 34.38
CA THR A 209 -22.23 34.45 34.14
C THR A 209 -23.39 33.83 34.94
N GLY A 210 -23.12 32.77 35.71
CA GLY A 210 -24.10 32.04 36.53
C GLY A 210 -24.71 30.82 35.84
N ILE A 211 -24.17 30.40 34.69
CA ILE A 211 -24.49 29.12 34.06
C ILE A 211 -23.86 28.00 34.90
N ASN A 212 -24.61 26.94 35.13
CA ASN A 212 -24.19 25.82 35.97
C ASN A 212 -24.51 24.44 35.37
N LYS A 213 -24.74 24.41 34.06
CA LYS A 213 -24.97 23.20 33.26
C LYS A 213 -24.21 23.38 31.97
N VAL A 214 -23.18 22.59 31.72
CA VAL A 214 -22.28 22.75 30.57
C VAL A 214 -22.13 21.43 29.80
N VAL A 215 -22.34 21.51 28.49
CA VAL A 215 -22.11 20.43 27.54
C VAL A 215 -20.89 20.77 26.69
N LEU A 216 -19.91 19.87 26.62
CA LEU A 216 -18.81 19.93 25.67
C LEU A 216 -19.17 19.08 24.43
N LEU A 217 -19.33 19.73 23.28
CA LEU A 217 -19.41 19.08 21.97
C LEU A 217 -17.99 18.90 21.44
N SER A 218 -17.48 17.68 21.48
CA SER A 218 -16.09 17.34 21.21
C SER A 218 -15.98 16.40 20.03
N HIS A 219 -15.09 16.72 19.09
CA HIS A 219 -14.80 15.86 17.95
C HIS A 219 -13.29 15.56 17.89
N MET A 220 -12.82 14.59 18.69
CA MET A 220 -11.38 14.32 18.89
C MET A 220 -10.84 13.12 18.12
N GLN A 221 -11.64 12.47 17.27
CA GLN A 221 -11.27 11.28 16.50
C GLN A 221 -11.07 10.00 17.33
N GLN A 222 -10.89 10.12 18.65
CA GLN A 222 -10.69 9.01 19.56
C GLN A 222 -11.34 9.30 20.90
N ILE A 223 -12.39 8.54 21.26
CA ILE A 223 -13.12 8.68 22.54
C ILE A 223 -12.24 8.65 23.79
N GLY A 224 -11.04 8.03 23.70
CA GLY A 224 -10.05 8.01 24.76
C GLY A 224 -9.47 9.39 25.09
N ILE A 225 -9.51 10.35 24.16
CA ILE A 225 -9.12 11.74 24.39
C ILE A 225 -10.19 12.44 25.22
N GLU A 226 -11.47 12.34 24.86
CA GLU A 226 -12.60 12.86 25.65
C GLU A 226 -12.62 12.27 27.06
N THR A 227 -12.33 10.97 27.18
CA THR A 227 -12.24 10.30 28.49
C THR A 227 -11.13 10.92 29.37
N GLN A 228 -10.01 11.30 28.77
CA GLN A 228 -8.93 12.01 29.49
C GLN A 228 -9.29 13.45 29.82
N LEU A 229 -9.95 14.16 28.89
CA LEU A 229 -10.41 15.53 29.08
C LEU A 229 -11.38 15.64 30.27
N ALA A 230 -12.25 14.65 30.48
CA ALA A 230 -13.13 14.61 31.64
C ALA A 230 -12.37 14.81 32.95
N GLY A 231 -11.24 14.12 33.15
CA GLY A 231 -10.43 14.24 34.37
C GLY A 231 -9.56 15.50 34.48
N LEU A 232 -9.53 16.34 33.43
CA LEU A 232 -8.74 17.57 33.37
C LEU A 232 -9.58 18.84 33.50
N LEU A 233 -10.88 18.74 33.17
CA LEU A 233 -11.84 19.84 33.18
C LEU A 233 -12.60 19.93 34.52
N GLU A 234 -13.05 21.14 34.84
CA GLU A 234 -13.94 21.49 35.94
C GLU A 234 -15.21 22.13 35.35
N ASP A 235 -16.36 21.97 36.03
CA ASP A 235 -17.66 22.56 35.64
C ASP A 235 -18.24 22.11 34.26
N VAL A 236 -17.73 21.02 33.68
CA VAL A 236 -18.34 20.33 32.51
C VAL A 236 -19.14 19.13 33.00
N ASP A 237 -20.43 19.05 32.64
CA ASP A 237 -21.34 17.98 33.09
C ASP A 237 -21.47 16.83 32.08
N VAL A 238 -21.50 17.17 30.79
CA VAL A 238 -21.69 16.22 29.69
C VAL A 238 -20.61 16.45 28.65
N ILE A 239 -19.92 15.38 28.24
CA ILE A 239 -19.04 15.37 27.08
C ILE A 239 -19.70 14.53 25.99
N MET A 240 -20.01 15.16 24.87
CA MET A 240 -20.48 14.49 23.67
C MET A 240 -19.27 14.30 22.74
N ALA A 241 -18.82 13.06 22.58
CA ALA A 241 -17.70 12.74 21.72
C ALA A 241 -18.12 12.67 20.24
N GLY A 242 -17.14 12.56 19.35
CA GLY A 242 -17.29 12.46 17.90
C GLY A 242 -15.96 12.17 17.22
N GLY A 243 -16.01 11.68 16.00
CA GLY A 243 -14.87 11.36 15.14
C GLY A 243 -14.33 9.93 15.28
N SER A 244 -14.80 9.17 16.28
CA SER A 244 -14.29 7.83 16.56
C SER A 244 -15.29 6.72 16.23
N ASN A 245 -16.48 7.07 15.74
CA ASN A 245 -17.59 6.17 15.40
C ASN A 245 -17.91 5.17 16.54
N THR A 246 -17.62 5.55 17.79
CA THR A 246 -17.68 4.62 18.91
C THR A 246 -19.11 4.45 19.38
N LEU A 247 -19.70 3.29 19.11
CA LEU A 247 -21.01 2.91 19.62
C LEU A 247 -20.96 2.58 21.12
N LEU A 248 -21.49 3.48 21.94
CA LEU A 248 -21.84 3.19 23.34
C LEU A 248 -23.29 2.76 23.41
N ALA A 249 -23.62 1.67 24.12
CA ALA A 249 -25.00 1.25 24.33
C ALA A 249 -25.20 0.50 25.65
N ASN A 250 -26.42 0.48 26.18
CA ASN A 250 -26.77 -0.39 27.30
C ASN A 250 -26.77 -1.86 26.90
N ALA A 251 -26.66 -2.75 27.89
CA ALA A 251 -26.69 -4.19 27.67
C ALA A 251 -28.03 -4.69 27.08
N ASP A 252 -29.11 -3.93 27.26
CA ASP A 252 -30.46 -4.22 26.81
C ASP A 252 -30.94 -3.34 25.65
N ASP A 253 -30.09 -2.42 25.16
CA ASP A 253 -30.38 -1.65 23.95
C ASP A 253 -30.42 -2.58 22.73
N PRO A 254 -31.51 -2.58 21.94
CA PRO A 254 -31.56 -3.34 20.69
C PRO A 254 -30.70 -2.66 19.62
N LEU A 255 -29.57 -3.28 19.30
CA LEU A 255 -28.66 -2.82 18.26
C LEU A 255 -29.09 -3.29 16.86
N ARG A 256 -28.58 -2.63 15.81
CA ARG A 256 -28.75 -3.10 14.43
C ARG A 256 -28.05 -4.45 14.25
N VAL A 257 -28.50 -5.21 13.25
CA VAL A 257 -27.97 -6.56 13.00
C VAL A 257 -26.49 -6.49 12.61
N GLY A 258 -25.64 -7.07 13.46
CA GLY A 258 -24.18 -7.15 13.23
C GLY A 258 -23.38 -6.25 14.16
N ASP A 259 -24.03 -5.22 14.71
CA ASP A 259 -23.35 -4.21 15.53
C ASP A 259 -23.08 -4.74 16.94
N THR A 260 -21.99 -4.25 17.53
CA THR A 260 -21.60 -4.56 18.90
C THR A 260 -21.17 -3.27 19.58
N ALA A 261 -21.76 -2.98 20.74
CA ALA A 261 -21.36 -1.82 21.54
C ALA A 261 -19.92 -1.99 22.05
N ALA A 262 -19.13 -0.92 21.96
CA ALA A 262 -17.77 -0.86 22.46
C ALA A 262 -17.73 -0.78 23.99
N ASP A 263 -18.67 -0.04 24.59
CA ASP A 263 -18.82 0.10 26.04
C ASP A 263 -20.26 0.53 26.40
N VAL A 264 -20.53 0.74 27.69
CA VAL A 264 -21.82 1.16 28.24
C VAL A 264 -22.17 2.61 27.92
N TYR A 265 -23.47 2.88 27.78
CA TYR A 265 -24.00 4.23 27.58
C TYR A 265 -24.70 4.76 28.83
N PRO A 266 -24.42 5.99 29.30
CA PRO A 266 -23.20 6.75 29.06
C PRO A 266 -22.02 6.16 29.85
N LEU A 267 -20.79 6.60 29.53
CA LEU A 267 -19.66 6.39 30.44
C LEU A 267 -19.78 7.36 31.63
N ASP A 268 -19.72 6.82 32.85
CA ASP A 268 -19.77 7.59 34.11
C ASP A 268 -18.36 7.91 34.59
N LEU A 269 -17.94 9.16 34.39
CA LEU A 269 -16.58 9.65 34.65
C LEU A 269 -16.56 10.65 35.81
N THR A 270 -15.37 11.13 36.16
CA THR A 270 -15.16 12.08 37.25
C THR A 270 -14.33 13.25 36.77
N SER A 271 -14.80 14.46 37.06
CA SER A 271 -14.12 15.71 36.74
C SER A 271 -12.84 15.88 37.56
N ARG A 272 -12.06 16.91 37.23
CA ARG A 272 -10.91 17.32 38.04
C ARG A 272 -11.31 17.76 39.47
N SER A 273 -12.49 18.35 39.64
CA SER A 273 -13.07 18.76 40.92
C SER A 273 -13.67 17.59 41.73
N GLY A 274 -13.76 16.39 41.14
CA GLY A 274 -14.35 15.21 41.77
C GLY A 274 -15.86 15.10 41.60
N GLU A 275 -16.43 15.86 40.66
CA GLU A 275 -17.86 15.86 40.30
C GLU A 275 -18.13 14.84 39.19
N ARG A 276 -19.38 14.42 39.04
CA ARG A 276 -19.78 13.45 38.00
C ARG A 276 -19.80 14.15 36.64
N VAL A 277 -19.19 13.49 35.65
CA VAL A 277 -19.25 13.87 34.23
C VAL A 277 -19.71 12.65 33.45
N VAL A 278 -20.65 12.81 32.52
CA VAL A 278 -21.06 11.70 31.64
C VAL A 278 -20.53 11.92 30.24
N LEU A 279 -19.96 10.87 29.64
CA LEU A 279 -19.50 10.88 28.26
C LEU A 279 -20.46 10.04 27.41
N ILE A 280 -20.95 10.64 26.32
CA ILE A 280 -21.89 10.03 25.38
C ILE A 280 -21.31 10.02 23.97
N ASN A 281 -21.62 8.96 23.22
CA ASN A 281 -21.38 8.85 21.79
C ASN A 281 -22.27 7.75 21.19
N THR A 282 -22.49 7.80 19.89
CA THR A 282 -23.08 6.70 19.10
C THR A 282 -22.25 6.46 17.85
N ASP A 283 -22.56 5.39 17.10
CA ASP A 283 -21.99 5.21 15.76
C ASP A 283 -22.47 6.31 14.79
N GLY A 284 -21.75 6.48 13.68
CA GLY A 284 -21.99 7.48 12.66
C GLY A 284 -23.04 7.08 11.61
N ASN A 285 -23.00 7.72 10.44
CA ASN A 285 -23.81 7.39 9.26
C ASN A 285 -25.32 7.33 9.50
N TYR A 286 -25.83 8.16 10.42
CA TYR A 286 -27.24 8.18 10.83
C TYR A 286 -27.74 6.86 11.42
N GLN A 287 -26.88 5.94 11.84
CA GLN A 287 -27.26 4.58 12.26
C GLN A 287 -27.98 4.53 13.61
N TYR A 288 -27.75 5.53 14.47
CA TYR A 288 -28.28 5.60 15.82
C TYR A 288 -28.64 7.02 16.20
N VAL A 289 -29.79 7.21 16.86
CA VAL A 289 -30.06 8.41 17.65
C VAL A 289 -29.58 8.15 19.08
N GLY A 290 -28.61 8.93 19.55
CA GLY A 290 -28.20 8.90 20.95
C GLY A 290 -29.17 9.68 21.82
N ARG A 291 -29.55 9.12 22.97
CA ARG A 291 -30.44 9.77 23.94
C ARG A 291 -29.81 9.75 25.32
N LEU A 292 -29.56 10.91 25.90
CA LEU A 292 -29.19 11.06 27.30
C LEU A 292 -30.33 11.75 28.05
N ALA A 293 -30.90 11.12 29.07
CA ALA A 293 -31.90 11.71 29.95
C ALA A 293 -31.35 11.75 31.39
N VAL A 294 -31.16 12.95 31.95
CA VAL A 294 -30.49 13.16 33.25
C VAL A 294 -31.28 14.13 34.13
N GLU A 295 -31.18 13.96 35.46
CA GLU A 295 -31.69 14.93 36.42
C GLU A 295 -30.55 15.73 37.05
N PHE A 296 -30.62 17.06 36.89
CA PHE A 296 -29.75 18.00 37.58
C PHE A 296 -30.34 18.39 38.94
N ASP A 297 -29.48 18.50 39.95
CA ASP A 297 -29.83 19.04 41.26
C ASP A 297 -29.89 20.58 41.25
N SER A 298 -30.15 21.19 42.41
CA SER A 298 -30.24 22.67 42.51
C SER A 298 -28.90 23.39 42.35
N ASN A 299 -27.77 22.69 42.44
CA ASN A 299 -26.45 23.25 42.18
C ASN A 299 -26.06 23.15 40.71
N GLY A 300 -26.81 22.37 39.92
CA GLY A 300 -26.50 22.12 38.51
C GLY A 300 -25.71 20.85 38.27
N LEU A 301 -25.60 19.96 39.27
CA LEU A 301 -24.86 18.70 39.13
C LEU A 301 -25.78 17.54 38.76
N ILE A 302 -25.30 16.61 37.93
CA ILE A 302 -26.04 15.39 37.57
C ILE A 302 -26.25 14.51 38.81
N SER A 303 -27.51 14.36 39.21
CA SER A 303 -27.94 13.57 40.37
C SER A 303 -28.40 12.16 40.00
N SER A 304 -28.93 11.98 38.80
CA SER A 304 -29.36 10.67 38.27
C SER A 304 -29.28 10.65 36.73
N ILE A 305 -29.05 9.45 36.19
CA ILE A 305 -29.21 9.12 34.78
C ILE A 305 -30.49 8.27 34.72
N LEU A 306 -31.41 8.62 33.84
CA LEU A 306 -32.70 7.94 33.70
C LEU A 306 -32.58 6.73 32.77
N ASP A 307 -33.43 5.73 33.01
CA ASP A 307 -33.44 4.43 32.31
C ASP A 307 -33.72 4.56 30.81
N GLU A 308 -34.30 5.68 30.36
CA GLU A 308 -34.52 6.00 28.95
C GLU A 308 -33.24 6.41 28.20
N SER A 309 -32.10 6.56 28.87
CA SER A 309 -30.82 6.90 28.23
C SER A 309 -30.24 5.69 27.49
N GLY A 310 -29.84 5.83 26.22
CA GLY A 310 -29.28 4.73 25.44
C GLY A 310 -29.07 5.10 23.96
N ALA A 311 -28.68 4.09 23.17
CA ALA A 311 -28.55 4.19 21.71
C ALA A 311 -29.77 3.60 21.01
N TYR A 312 -30.45 4.41 20.19
CA TYR A 312 -31.66 4.01 19.48
C TYR A 312 -31.33 3.73 18.01
N ALA A 313 -31.32 2.45 17.63
CA ALA A 313 -31.10 2.03 16.25
C ALA A 313 -32.12 2.67 15.29
N THR A 314 -31.64 3.06 14.11
CA THR A 314 -32.46 3.70 13.06
C THR A 314 -32.69 2.76 11.86
N ASP A 315 -32.66 1.44 12.06
CA ASP A 315 -33.20 0.52 11.06
C ASP A 315 -34.74 0.48 11.13
N ASP A 316 -35.39 -0.17 10.16
CA ASP A 316 -36.86 -0.26 10.14
C ASP A 316 -37.43 -0.85 11.45
N ALA A 317 -36.71 -1.82 12.04
CA ALA A 317 -37.09 -2.41 13.32
C ALA A 317 -36.96 -1.42 14.50
N GLY A 318 -35.98 -0.52 14.45
CA GLY A 318 -35.80 0.58 15.39
C GLY A 318 -36.93 1.60 15.30
N VAL A 319 -37.33 1.98 14.09
CA VAL A 319 -38.50 2.85 13.85
C VAL A 319 -39.77 2.21 14.42
N ASP A 320 -40.05 0.96 14.08
CA ASP A 320 -41.22 0.25 14.59
C ASP A 320 -41.25 0.17 16.12
N ARG A 321 -40.08 0.08 16.75
CA ARG A 321 -39.93 -0.03 18.21
C ARG A 321 -40.34 1.25 18.92
N VAL A 322 -39.91 2.42 18.43
CA VAL A 322 -40.24 3.71 19.05
C VAL A 322 -41.70 4.10 18.80
N TYR A 323 -42.30 3.70 17.67
CA TYR A 323 -43.73 3.92 17.42
C TYR A 323 -44.64 2.82 17.99
N GLY A 324 -44.09 1.66 18.37
CA GLY A 324 -44.83 0.53 18.93
C GLY A 324 -45.70 -0.23 17.91
N MET A 325 -45.49 0.00 16.62
CA MET A 325 -46.19 -0.63 15.50
C MET A 325 -45.38 -0.54 14.22
N ASP A 326 -45.73 -1.36 13.22
CA ASP A 326 -45.20 -1.27 11.85
C ASP A 326 -45.56 0.08 11.23
N VAL A 327 -44.55 0.91 10.97
CA VAL A 327 -44.69 2.25 10.38
C VAL A 327 -43.68 2.40 9.24
N ASN A 328 -44.15 2.90 8.10
CA ASN A 328 -43.27 3.34 7.04
C ASN A 328 -42.51 4.61 7.51
N PRO A 329 -41.17 4.58 7.62
CA PRO A 329 -40.40 5.70 8.17
C PRO A 329 -40.64 7.03 7.43
N ALA A 330 -40.82 6.99 6.11
CA ALA A 330 -41.08 8.18 5.29
C ALA A 330 -42.41 8.89 5.61
N ASP A 331 -43.37 8.21 6.25
CA ASP A 331 -44.65 8.81 6.64
C ASP A 331 -44.56 9.61 7.95
N VAL A 332 -43.50 9.41 8.74
CA VAL A 332 -43.31 10.00 10.08
C VAL A 332 -42.00 10.80 10.24
N ALA A 333 -41.07 10.65 9.30
CA ALA A 333 -39.89 11.49 9.16
C ALA A 333 -40.25 12.92 8.70
N ASP A 334 -39.30 13.85 8.84
CA ASP A 334 -39.47 15.21 8.30
C ASP A 334 -39.58 15.17 6.76
N PRO A 335 -40.60 15.79 6.16
CA PRO A 335 -40.80 15.78 4.71
C PRO A 335 -39.62 16.35 3.90
N THR A 336 -38.83 17.25 4.48
CA THR A 336 -37.63 17.81 3.87
C THR A 336 -36.55 16.74 3.76
N VAL A 337 -36.31 15.98 4.83
CA VAL A 337 -35.35 14.86 4.83
C VAL A 337 -35.74 13.86 3.75
N VAL A 338 -37.02 13.43 3.73
CA VAL A 338 -37.54 12.50 2.71
C VAL A 338 -37.35 13.05 1.28
N ALA A 339 -37.63 14.33 1.05
CA ALA A 339 -37.52 14.93 -0.27
C ALA A 339 -36.07 15.06 -0.74
N VAL A 340 -35.15 15.43 0.15
CA VAL A 340 -33.72 15.59 -0.14
C VAL A 340 -33.08 14.23 -0.40
N THR A 341 -33.27 13.25 0.48
CA THR A 341 -32.69 11.91 0.32
C THR A 341 -33.23 11.20 -0.92
N ALA A 342 -34.52 11.36 -1.25
CA ALA A 342 -35.08 10.82 -2.49
C ALA A 342 -34.47 11.46 -3.74
N ALA A 343 -34.21 12.77 -3.72
CA ALA A 343 -33.59 13.47 -4.84
C ALA A 343 -32.15 13.01 -5.06
N ILE A 344 -31.35 12.96 -3.98
CA ILE A 344 -29.98 12.44 -3.97
C ILE A 344 -29.96 10.98 -4.43
N GLY A 345 -30.85 10.16 -3.87
CA GLY A 345 -30.97 8.75 -4.22
C GLY A 345 -31.24 8.54 -5.71
N ASN A 346 -32.08 9.36 -6.35
CA ASN A 346 -32.32 9.24 -7.80
C ASN A 346 -31.07 9.49 -8.64
N VAL A 347 -30.26 10.50 -8.27
CA VAL A 347 -29.00 10.82 -8.97
C VAL A 347 -27.98 9.71 -8.75
N VAL A 348 -27.75 9.36 -7.49
CA VAL A 348 -26.80 8.32 -7.07
C VAL A 348 -27.13 6.99 -7.74
N LEU A 349 -28.37 6.50 -7.62
CA LEU A 349 -28.75 5.19 -8.14
C LEU A 349 -28.66 5.12 -9.67
N SER A 350 -28.97 6.21 -10.38
CA SER A 350 -28.87 6.22 -11.84
C SER A 350 -27.42 6.05 -12.32
N LYS A 351 -26.48 6.70 -11.64
CA LYS A 351 -25.06 6.68 -12.01
C LYS A 351 -24.35 5.45 -11.46
N ASP A 352 -24.67 5.05 -10.24
CA ASP A 352 -24.01 3.92 -9.58
C ASP A 352 -24.38 2.56 -10.20
N GLY A 353 -25.53 2.48 -10.89
CA GLY A 353 -25.91 1.29 -11.65
C GLY A 353 -25.25 1.14 -13.02
N ASN A 354 -24.49 2.14 -13.48
CA ASN A 354 -23.83 2.12 -14.79
C ASN A 354 -22.36 1.69 -14.64
N ILE A 355 -22.06 0.40 -14.83
CA ILE A 355 -20.76 -0.21 -14.50
C ILE A 355 -19.81 -0.25 -15.70
N PHE A 356 -18.57 0.17 -15.48
CA PHE A 356 -17.53 0.22 -16.52
C PHE A 356 -16.32 -0.67 -16.24
N GLY A 357 -16.12 -1.18 -15.03
CA GLY A 357 -15.02 -2.10 -14.76
C GLY A 357 -15.04 -2.64 -13.35
N LYS A 358 -13.97 -3.33 -12.97
CA LYS A 358 -13.80 -3.95 -11.65
C LYS A 358 -12.41 -3.65 -11.09
N THR A 359 -12.32 -3.51 -9.76
CA THR A 359 -11.07 -3.47 -9.00
C THR A 359 -11.21 -4.31 -7.73
N ASN A 360 -10.14 -5.00 -7.32
CA ASN A 360 -10.08 -5.68 -6.02
C ASN A 360 -9.20 -4.92 -4.99
N VAL A 361 -8.69 -3.75 -5.38
CA VAL A 361 -7.89 -2.85 -4.54
C VAL A 361 -8.53 -1.47 -4.47
N PHE A 362 -8.20 -0.73 -3.41
CA PHE A 362 -8.49 0.70 -3.30
C PHE A 362 -7.67 1.49 -4.32
N LEU A 363 -8.28 2.46 -4.99
CA LEU A 363 -7.62 3.33 -5.96
C LEU A 363 -7.40 4.71 -5.34
N ASN A 364 -6.13 5.02 -5.07
CA ASN A 364 -5.72 6.17 -4.28
C ASN A 364 -5.74 7.49 -5.09
N GLY A 365 -6.81 8.25 -4.90
CA GLY A 365 -7.02 9.63 -5.34
C GLY A 365 -6.81 10.67 -4.24
N THR A 366 -6.21 10.30 -3.11
CA THR A 366 -6.05 11.16 -1.94
C THR A 366 -5.23 12.39 -2.27
N ARG A 367 -5.77 13.57 -1.97
CA ARG A 367 -5.16 14.87 -2.33
C ARG A 367 -3.69 14.99 -1.91
N GLY A 368 -3.36 14.48 -0.72
CA GLY A 368 -1.99 14.47 -0.20
C GLY A 368 -1.03 13.67 -1.07
N ASP A 369 -1.52 12.61 -1.70
CA ASP A 369 -0.71 11.60 -2.37
C ASP A 369 -0.64 11.90 -3.87
N VAL A 370 -1.79 12.02 -4.56
CA VAL A 370 -1.84 12.31 -6.02
C VAL A 370 -1.14 13.61 -6.42
N ARG A 371 -0.86 14.50 -5.45
CA ARG A 371 -0.17 15.79 -5.67
C ARG A 371 1.29 15.82 -5.21
N THR A 372 1.82 14.72 -4.70
CA THR A 372 3.18 14.69 -4.14
C THR A 372 3.98 13.43 -4.46
N GLN A 373 3.30 12.35 -4.87
CA GLN A 373 3.88 11.03 -5.17
C GLN A 373 3.12 10.32 -6.30
N GLU A 374 3.66 9.19 -6.75
CA GLU A 374 2.92 8.27 -7.61
C GLU A 374 1.71 7.71 -6.85
N THR A 375 0.60 7.49 -7.56
CA THR A 375 -0.49 6.66 -7.03
C THR A 375 -1.04 5.72 -8.09
N ASN A 376 -1.64 4.62 -7.66
CA ASN A 376 -2.26 3.65 -8.57
C ASN A 376 -3.43 4.24 -9.37
N LEU A 377 -4.25 5.15 -8.82
CA LEU A 377 -5.29 5.85 -9.58
C LEU A 377 -4.69 6.90 -10.54
N GLY A 378 -3.60 7.56 -10.14
CA GLY A 378 -2.82 8.44 -11.02
C GLY A 378 -2.32 7.69 -12.25
N ASN A 379 -1.71 6.53 -12.04
CA ASN A 379 -1.26 5.62 -13.09
C ASN A 379 -2.42 5.14 -13.97
N LEU A 380 -3.48 4.60 -13.36
CA LEU A 380 -4.63 4.05 -14.08
C LEU A 380 -5.29 5.07 -15.00
N THR A 381 -5.47 6.31 -14.53
CA THR A 381 -6.09 7.37 -15.33
C THR A 381 -5.13 7.94 -16.38
N ALA A 382 -3.82 7.95 -16.13
CA ALA A 382 -2.84 8.30 -17.16
C ALA A 382 -2.75 7.23 -18.26
N ASP A 383 -2.83 5.94 -17.89
CA ASP A 383 -2.88 4.80 -18.80
C ASP A 383 -4.16 4.83 -19.66
N ALA A 384 -5.30 5.16 -19.05
CA ALA A 384 -6.57 5.33 -19.75
C ALA A 384 -6.52 6.44 -20.81
N ASN A 385 -5.95 7.60 -20.46
CA ASN A 385 -5.74 8.70 -21.40
C ASN A 385 -4.85 8.25 -22.58
N LEU A 386 -3.75 7.53 -22.31
CA LEU A 386 -2.84 7.02 -23.34
C LEU A 386 -3.56 6.02 -24.25
N PHE A 387 -4.32 5.09 -23.67
CA PHE A 387 -5.10 4.09 -24.39
C PHE A 387 -6.06 4.72 -25.39
N VAL A 388 -6.90 5.68 -24.97
CA VAL A 388 -7.82 6.36 -25.88
C VAL A 388 -7.07 7.18 -26.92
N ALA A 389 -6.03 7.92 -26.53
CA ALA A 389 -5.22 8.68 -27.47
C ALA A 389 -4.64 7.84 -28.60
N GLN A 390 -4.17 6.62 -28.30
CA GLN A 390 -3.62 5.69 -29.28
C GLN A 390 -4.65 5.16 -30.28
N GLN A 391 -5.94 5.15 -29.92
CA GLN A 391 -7.01 4.82 -30.86
C GLN A 391 -7.14 5.89 -31.96
N TYR A 392 -6.94 7.16 -31.61
CA TYR A 392 -6.94 8.29 -32.55
C TYR A 392 -5.62 8.43 -33.32
N ASP A 393 -4.49 8.24 -32.63
CA ASP A 393 -3.15 8.39 -33.17
C ASP A 393 -2.19 7.37 -32.52
N PRO A 394 -1.89 6.24 -33.19
CA PRO A 394 -1.00 5.20 -32.64
C PRO A 394 0.44 5.65 -32.39
N SER A 395 0.83 6.87 -32.79
CA SER A 395 2.16 7.41 -32.50
C SER A 395 2.27 8.03 -31.11
N VAL A 396 1.15 8.22 -30.39
CA VAL A 396 1.13 8.73 -29.02
C VAL A 396 1.76 7.70 -28.08
N VAL A 397 2.79 8.12 -27.35
CA VAL A 397 3.57 7.25 -26.46
C VAL A 397 3.61 7.71 -25.01
N ILE A 398 3.09 8.91 -24.70
CA ILE A 398 3.17 9.52 -23.37
C ILE A 398 1.82 10.11 -23.00
N SER A 399 1.42 9.95 -21.73
CA SER A 399 0.32 10.68 -21.12
C SER A 399 0.82 11.47 -19.92
N ILE A 400 0.40 12.73 -19.81
CA ILE A 400 0.70 13.61 -18.67
C ILE A 400 -0.60 14.26 -18.20
N LYS A 401 -0.92 14.10 -16.91
CA LYS A 401 -2.02 14.82 -16.26
C LYS A 401 -1.61 15.32 -14.89
N ASN A 402 -2.26 16.35 -14.39
CA ASN A 402 -1.96 16.92 -13.08
C ASN A 402 -2.80 16.24 -11.99
N GLY A 403 -2.21 15.99 -10.82
CA GLY A 403 -2.90 15.45 -9.65
C GLY A 403 -4.03 16.34 -9.16
N GLY A 404 -4.03 17.63 -9.50
CA GLY A 404 -5.14 18.56 -9.26
C GLY A 404 -6.45 18.17 -9.93
N GLY A 405 -6.39 17.43 -11.05
CA GLY A 405 -7.55 16.91 -11.77
C GLY A 405 -8.18 15.66 -11.16
N ILE A 406 -7.45 14.92 -10.32
CA ILE A 406 -7.96 13.77 -9.56
C ILE A 406 -8.48 14.29 -8.21
N ARG A 407 -9.76 14.09 -7.96
CA ARG A 407 -10.52 14.79 -6.91
C ARG A 407 -10.95 13.90 -5.77
N ASP A 408 -10.97 12.60 -6.00
CA ASP A 408 -11.48 11.63 -5.04
C ASP A 408 -10.91 10.24 -5.32
N ASN A 409 -11.01 9.38 -4.31
CA ASN A 409 -10.67 7.96 -4.39
C ASN A 409 -11.72 7.17 -5.18
N ILE A 410 -11.35 5.98 -5.65
CA ILE A 410 -12.33 4.95 -6.04
C ILE A 410 -12.19 3.77 -5.06
N GLY A 411 -13.23 3.56 -4.26
CA GLY A 411 -13.18 2.72 -3.06
C GLY A 411 -13.45 3.53 -1.80
N VAL A 412 -13.41 2.88 -0.66
CA VAL A 412 -13.68 3.51 0.64
C VAL A 412 -12.48 3.41 1.55
N SER A 413 -12.20 4.50 2.23
CA SER A 413 -11.26 4.59 3.34
C SER A 413 -12.09 4.74 4.60
N ARG A 414 -11.94 3.83 5.57
CA ARG A 414 -12.68 3.93 6.84
C ARG A 414 -11.81 3.51 8.01
N ILE A 415 -12.06 4.12 9.16
CA ILE A 415 -11.54 3.65 10.43
C ILE A 415 -12.66 2.84 11.08
N PRO A 416 -12.46 1.55 11.40
CA PRO A 416 -13.46 0.76 12.12
C PRO A 416 -13.82 1.42 13.46
N ALA A 417 -15.06 1.22 13.92
CA ALA A 417 -15.55 1.79 15.18
C ALA A 417 -14.56 1.55 16.35
N GLY A 418 -14.17 2.64 17.04
CA GLY A 418 -13.20 2.61 18.14
C GLY A 418 -11.73 2.46 17.72
N GLY A 419 -11.44 2.47 16.41
CA GLY A 419 -10.10 2.49 15.85
C GLY A 419 -9.46 3.88 15.85
N THR A 420 -8.26 3.94 15.30
CA THR A 420 -7.43 5.15 15.14
C THR A 420 -6.99 5.28 13.68
N SER A 421 -6.28 6.35 13.33
CA SER A 421 -5.72 6.49 11.97
C SER A 421 -4.78 5.35 11.57
N SER A 422 -4.20 4.59 12.52
CA SER A 422 -3.42 3.40 12.19
C SER A 422 -4.28 2.17 11.84
N ASP A 423 -5.59 2.23 12.08
CA ASP A 423 -6.56 1.19 11.77
C ASP A 423 -7.33 1.50 10.46
N LEU A 424 -6.83 2.45 9.66
CA LEU A 424 -7.40 2.81 8.37
C LEU A 424 -7.48 1.58 7.46
N GLU A 425 -8.71 1.18 7.12
CA GLU A 425 -9.02 0.18 6.12
C GLU A 425 -9.26 0.86 4.77
N GLN A 426 -8.47 0.48 3.77
CA GLN A 426 -8.68 0.87 2.38
C GLN A 426 -9.28 -0.31 1.61
N LEU A 427 -10.53 -0.15 1.16
CA LEU A 427 -11.32 -1.20 0.54
C LEU A 427 -11.73 -0.80 -0.89
N PRO A 428 -11.90 -1.76 -1.80
CA PRO A 428 -12.46 -1.48 -3.13
C PRO A 428 -13.91 -0.96 -3.02
N PRO A 429 -14.52 -0.47 -4.12
CA PRO A 429 -15.89 0.05 -4.11
C PRO A 429 -16.89 -0.89 -3.44
N GLU A 430 -17.76 -0.34 -2.60
CA GLU A 430 -18.78 -1.14 -1.92
C GLU A 430 -19.90 -1.57 -2.87
N ALA A 431 -20.56 -2.67 -2.54
CA ALA A 431 -21.72 -3.14 -3.28
C ALA A 431 -22.92 -2.19 -3.07
N ASN A 432 -23.73 -2.00 -4.11
CA ASN A 432 -25.01 -1.32 -4.02
C ASN A 432 -26.16 -2.22 -4.52
N PRO A 433 -26.83 -2.96 -3.60
CA PRO A 433 -27.90 -3.87 -3.95
C PRO A 433 -29.11 -3.22 -4.63
N LEU A 434 -29.32 -1.91 -4.45
CA LEU A 434 -30.47 -1.20 -5.02
C LEU A 434 -30.40 -1.10 -6.55
N VAL A 435 -29.18 -1.14 -7.10
CA VAL A 435 -28.91 -1.05 -8.54
C VAL A 435 -28.18 -2.28 -9.08
N GLY A 436 -27.89 -3.25 -8.22
CA GLY A 436 -27.21 -4.49 -8.58
C GLY A 436 -25.70 -4.33 -8.80
N LYS A 437 -25.08 -3.27 -8.27
CA LYS A 437 -23.63 -3.10 -8.25
C LYS A 437 -23.02 -4.08 -7.24
N GLU A 438 -22.06 -4.89 -7.68
CA GLU A 438 -21.31 -5.81 -6.81
C GLU A 438 -20.12 -5.10 -6.18
N ALA A 439 -19.59 -5.65 -5.08
CA ALA A 439 -18.37 -5.10 -4.46
C ALA A 439 -17.19 -5.19 -5.45
N GLY A 440 -16.44 -4.11 -5.57
CA GLY A 440 -15.35 -3.96 -6.52
C GLY A 440 -15.77 -3.45 -7.90
N ASP A 441 -17.07 -3.36 -8.21
CA ASP A 441 -17.53 -2.72 -9.45
C ASP A 441 -17.22 -1.22 -9.43
N ILE A 442 -16.72 -0.70 -10.55
CA ILE A 442 -16.48 0.72 -10.77
C ILE A 442 -17.62 1.25 -11.64
N SER A 443 -18.41 2.16 -11.08
CA SER A 443 -19.57 2.78 -11.73
C SER A 443 -19.25 4.14 -12.35
N GLN A 444 -20.16 4.67 -13.16
CA GLN A 444 -20.14 6.06 -13.62
C GLN A 444 -19.99 7.03 -12.45
N LEU A 445 -20.65 6.76 -11.32
CA LEU A 445 -20.57 7.61 -10.14
C LEU A 445 -19.16 7.66 -9.57
N ASP A 446 -18.46 6.53 -9.53
CA ASP A 446 -17.06 6.45 -9.08
C ASP A 446 -16.13 7.26 -10.02
N ILE A 447 -16.35 7.17 -11.33
CA ILE A 447 -15.58 7.90 -12.36
C ILE A 447 -15.83 9.41 -12.27
N GLU A 448 -17.09 9.83 -12.22
CA GLU A 448 -17.44 11.26 -12.12
C GLU A 448 -16.93 11.90 -10.84
N ASN A 449 -17.02 11.19 -9.71
CA ASN A 449 -16.54 11.69 -8.42
C ASN A 449 -15.02 11.86 -8.38
N SER A 450 -14.28 10.90 -8.97
CA SER A 450 -12.82 10.97 -9.03
C SER A 450 -12.30 11.97 -10.05
N LEU A 451 -13.00 12.18 -11.18
CA LEU A 451 -12.59 13.06 -12.30
C LEU A 451 -13.62 14.18 -12.57
N ARG A 452 -13.97 14.97 -11.54
CA ARG A 452 -15.11 15.91 -11.55
C ARG A 452 -15.12 16.98 -12.65
N PHE A 453 -13.95 17.34 -13.18
CA PHE A 453 -13.86 18.37 -14.22
C PHE A 453 -14.12 17.84 -15.63
N ASN A 454 -14.01 16.53 -15.83
CA ASN A 454 -14.14 15.88 -17.13
C ASN A 454 -13.35 16.60 -18.24
N ASN A 455 -12.06 16.83 -18.02
CA ASN A 455 -11.24 17.56 -18.98
C ASN A 455 -11.17 16.85 -20.33
N ASP A 456 -11.24 17.63 -21.41
CA ASP A 456 -10.96 17.16 -22.77
C ASP A 456 -9.55 16.57 -22.85
N LEU A 457 -9.32 15.56 -23.69
CA LEU A 457 -7.99 15.09 -24.02
C LEU A 457 -7.44 15.84 -25.24
N THR A 458 -6.16 16.20 -25.18
CA THR A 458 -5.47 16.95 -26.23
C THR A 458 -4.17 16.25 -26.59
N LEU A 459 -4.00 15.97 -27.88
CA LEU A 459 -2.75 15.45 -28.43
C LEU A 459 -1.82 16.59 -28.80
N LEU A 460 -0.55 16.48 -28.39
CA LEU A 460 0.50 17.45 -28.68
C LEU A 460 1.78 16.75 -29.13
N THR A 461 2.62 17.48 -29.85
CA THR A 461 3.98 17.09 -30.19
C THR A 461 4.94 17.97 -29.41
N VAL A 462 5.83 17.35 -28.65
CA VAL A 462 6.86 18.03 -27.84
C VAL A 462 8.24 17.56 -28.28
N THR A 463 9.22 18.45 -28.22
CA THR A 463 10.63 18.07 -28.30
C THR A 463 11.13 17.48 -26.97
N ALA A 464 12.28 16.78 -26.97
CA ALA A 464 12.92 16.28 -25.75
C ALA A 464 13.20 17.41 -24.74
N GLU A 465 13.61 18.59 -25.22
CA GLU A 465 13.83 19.77 -24.38
C GLU A 465 12.53 20.32 -23.76
N GLU A 466 11.46 20.41 -24.54
CA GLU A 466 10.15 20.83 -24.05
C GLU A 466 9.55 19.81 -23.08
N LEU A 467 9.67 18.50 -23.37
CA LEU A 467 9.21 17.44 -22.47
C LEU A 467 9.90 17.51 -21.11
N ARG A 468 11.22 17.73 -21.08
CA ARG A 468 11.93 17.99 -19.83
C ARG A 468 11.34 19.20 -19.10
N ALA A 469 11.10 20.31 -19.80
CA ALA A 469 10.55 21.51 -19.18
C ALA A 469 9.15 21.30 -18.58
N VAL A 470 8.31 20.50 -19.26
CA VAL A 470 6.98 20.10 -18.77
C VAL A 470 7.08 19.28 -17.48
N ILE A 471 7.96 18.27 -17.43
CA ILE A 471 8.12 17.44 -16.22
C ILE A 471 8.77 18.23 -15.08
N GLU A 472 9.77 19.08 -15.38
CA GLU A 472 10.36 20.00 -14.40
C GLU A 472 9.32 20.94 -13.79
N HIS A 473 8.36 21.41 -14.60
CA HIS A 473 7.24 22.20 -14.12
C HIS A 473 6.33 21.38 -13.18
N GLY A 474 5.98 20.15 -13.55
CA GLY A 474 5.16 19.27 -12.72
C GLY A 474 5.68 19.14 -11.29
N VAL A 475 7.00 19.02 -11.11
CA VAL A 475 7.62 18.88 -9.79
C VAL A 475 8.15 20.19 -9.18
N ALA A 476 7.96 21.35 -9.83
CA ALA A 476 8.60 22.61 -9.42
C ALA A 476 8.12 23.15 -8.06
N ALA A 477 6.89 22.85 -7.67
CA ALA A 477 6.27 23.31 -6.43
C ALA A 477 6.35 22.29 -5.27
N THR A 478 6.95 21.11 -5.49
CA THR A 478 7.13 20.10 -4.45
C THR A 478 7.96 20.66 -3.29
N ALA A 479 7.40 20.61 -2.09
CA ALA A 479 8.04 21.05 -0.86
C ALA A 479 7.37 20.34 0.34
N PRO A 480 8.05 20.19 1.49
CA PRO A 480 7.45 19.59 2.67
C PRO A 480 6.11 20.25 3.05
N GLY A 481 5.05 19.44 3.14
CA GLY A 481 3.68 19.88 3.47
C GLY A 481 2.94 20.60 2.34
N ALA A 482 3.56 20.84 1.18
CA ALA A 482 2.89 21.43 0.03
C ALA A 482 2.17 20.35 -0.79
N THR A 483 0.94 20.64 -1.23
CA THR A 483 0.10 19.76 -2.07
C THR A 483 -0.29 20.48 -3.39
N PRO A 484 0.71 20.82 -4.24
CA PRO A 484 0.48 21.62 -5.43
C PRO A 484 -0.35 20.85 -6.46
N GLY A 485 -1.34 21.50 -7.07
CA GLY A 485 -2.20 20.87 -8.09
C GLY A 485 -1.41 20.39 -9.32
N GLN A 486 -0.32 21.09 -9.65
CA GLN A 486 0.47 20.89 -10.87
C GLN A 486 1.27 19.58 -10.92
N PHE A 487 1.39 18.81 -9.83
CA PHE A 487 2.17 17.58 -9.81
C PHE A 487 1.72 16.58 -10.88
N SER A 488 2.66 16.08 -11.69
CA SER A 488 2.35 15.27 -12.87
C SER A 488 2.23 13.77 -12.58
N GLN A 489 1.04 13.20 -12.77
CA GLN A 489 0.78 11.77 -12.94
C GLN A 489 1.01 11.39 -14.41
N VAL A 490 1.58 10.21 -14.67
CA VAL A 490 2.16 9.90 -16.00
C VAL A 490 1.94 8.45 -16.45
N SER A 491 1.94 8.27 -17.77
CA SER A 491 2.02 6.97 -18.45
C SER A 491 2.97 7.06 -19.64
N GLY A 492 3.59 5.93 -20.02
CA GLY A 492 4.55 5.85 -21.12
C GLY A 492 5.89 6.56 -20.87
N LEU A 493 6.15 6.95 -19.62
CA LEU A 493 7.45 7.46 -19.18
C LEU A 493 7.70 7.14 -17.70
N SER A 494 8.96 7.23 -17.29
CA SER A 494 9.39 7.18 -15.89
C SER A 494 10.43 8.25 -15.61
N TYR A 495 10.40 8.87 -14.43
CA TYR A 495 11.38 9.88 -14.02
C TYR A 495 11.69 9.85 -12.53
N SER A 496 12.83 10.43 -12.16
CA SER A 496 13.17 10.73 -10.76
C SER A 496 13.43 12.21 -10.58
N PHE A 497 13.19 12.74 -9.39
CA PHE A 497 13.44 14.14 -9.07
C PHE A 497 13.92 14.34 -7.64
N ASP A 498 14.80 15.33 -7.46
CA ASP A 498 15.28 15.80 -6.16
C ASP A 498 14.55 17.13 -5.84
N PRO A 499 13.61 17.16 -4.87
CA PRO A 499 12.88 18.37 -4.50
C PRO A 499 13.76 19.41 -3.79
N ASP A 500 14.93 19.04 -3.29
CA ASP A 500 15.86 19.94 -2.61
C ASP A 500 16.67 20.79 -3.61
N LEU A 501 16.66 20.42 -4.90
CA LEU A 501 17.24 21.23 -5.97
C LEU A 501 16.33 22.41 -6.37
N PRO A 502 16.91 23.50 -6.93
CA PRO A 502 16.14 24.62 -7.45
C PRO A 502 15.12 24.18 -8.52
N ALA A 503 13.92 24.77 -8.50
CA ALA A 503 12.91 24.55 -9.53
C ALA A 503 13.50 24.74 -10.95
N GLY A 504 13.19 23.80 -11.85
CA GLY A 504 13.79 23.71 -13.19
C GLY A 504 15.11 22.91 -13.26
N GLN A 505 15.59 22.37 -12.13
CA GLN A 505 16.76 21.48 -12.05
C GLN A 505 16.48 20.24 -11.20
N ARG A 506 15.20 19.93 -10.92
CA ARG A 506 14.82 18.89 -9.98
C ARG A 506 14.87 17.51 -10.63
N VAL A 507 14.46 17.40 -11.89
CA VAL A 507 14.42 16.12 -12.60
C VAL A 507 15.83 15.57 -12.80
N GLN A 508 16.14 14.41 -12.23
CA GLN A 508 17.45 13.75 -12.30
C GLN A 508 17.52 12.69 -13.39
N THR A 509 16.45 11.90 -13.57
CA THR A 509 16.30 10.96 -14.69
C THR A 509 14.96 11.14 -15.37
N LEU A 510 14.88 10.91 -16.68
CA LEU A 510 13.62 10.90 -17.43
C LEU A 510 13.79 9.99 -18.64
N ALA A 511 12.95 8.97 -18.77
CA ALA A 511 12.95 8.03 -19.88
C ALA A 511 11.53 7.78 -20.39
N VAL A 512 11.38 7.69 -21.70
CA VAL A 512 10.15 7.26 -22.38
C VAL A 512 10.15 5.74 -22.44
N LYS A 513 9.02 5.13 -22.08
CA LYS A 513 8.86 3.68 -21.93
C LYS A 513 7.92 3.13 -23.00
N ASP A 514 8.13 1.88 -23.43
CA ASP A 514 7.12 1.15 -24.19
C ASP A 514 6.13 0.41 -23.28
N GLU A 515 5.21 -0.32 -23.91
CA GLU A 515 4.18 -1.13 -23.23
C GLU A 515 4.77 -2.24 -22.34
N ASP A 516 6.00 -2.70 -22.64
CA ASP A 516 6.71 -3.72 -21.87
C ASP A 516 7.56 -3.10 -20.73
N GLY A 517 7.61 -1.76 -20.62
CA GLY A 517 8.39 -1.03 -19.61
C GLY A 517 9.86 -0.79 -19.98
N GLU A 518 10.26 -1.14 -21.20
CA GLU A 518 11.60 -0.96 -21.72
C GLU A 518 11.84 0.49 -22.17
N ASN A 519 13.10 0.94 -22.14
CA ASN A 519 13.44 2.31 -22.54
C ASN A 519 13.34 2.47 -24.06
N LEU A 520 12.32 3.18 -24.54
CA LEU A 520 12.24 3.67 -25.91
C LEU A 520 13.24 4.81 -26.17
N ASP A 521 13.37 5.73 -25.21
CA ASP A 521 14.28 6.87 -25.29
C ASP A 521 14.67 7.37 -23.88
N ILE A 522 15.91 7.86 -23.72
CA ILE A 522 16.41 8.46 -22.47
C ILE A 522 16.59 9.96 -22.68
N ILE A 523 15.78 10.76 -21.98
CA ILE A 523 15.73 12.22 -22.10
C ILE A 523 16.70 12.91 -21.13
N VAL A 524 16.74 12.45 -19.87
CA VAL A 524 17.57 13.06 -18.82
C VAL A 524 18.34 11.98 -18.06
N THR A 525 19.62 12.25 -17.80
CA THR A 525 20.49 11.47 -16.90
C THR A 525 21.30 12.44 -16.05
N ASN A 526 21.33 12.24 -14.74
CA ASN A 526 22.02 13.10 -13.77
C ASN A 526 21.68 14.59 -13.94
N GLY A 527 20.40 14.89 -14.17
CA GLY A 527 19.89 16.25 -14.36
C GLY A 527 20.28 16.93 -15.69
N GLN A 528 20.93 16.19 -16.60
CA GLN A 528 21.37 16.67 -17.91
C GLN A 528 20.55 16.03 -19.03
N LEU A 529 20.19 16.85 -20.03
CA LEU A 529 19.52 16.35 -21.23
C LEU A 529 20.48 15.48 -22.06
N VAL A 530 20.01 14.33 -22.50
CA VAL A 530 20.75 13.36 -23.32
C VAL A 530 20.15 13.30 -24.74
N GLY A 531 20.98 13.07 -25.75
CA GLY A 531 20.56 12.96 -27.14
C GLY A 531 20.27 14.30 -27.84
N ASP A 532 19.58 14.25 -28.97
CA ASP A 532 19.18 15.44 -29.73
C ASP A 532 18.00 16.16 -29.02
N PRO A 533 18.16 17.40 -28.51
CA PRO A 533 17.09 18.11 -27.81
C PRO A 533 15.85 18.36 -28.68
N GLN A 534 15.99 18.30 -30.00
CA GLN A 534 14.91 18.59 -30.96
C GLN A 534 14.16 17.35 -31.44
N ARG A 535 14.54 16.14 -31.01
CA ARG A 535 13.75 14.93 -31.30
C ARG A 535 12.39 15.02 -30.63
N THR A 536 11.35 14.52 -31.30
CA THR A 536 9.97 14.78 -30.93
C THR A 536 9.24 13.54 -30.45
N PHE A 537 8.30 13.74 -29.53
CA PHE A 537 7.39 12.73 -29.01
C PHE A 537 5.96 13.20 -29.15
N ARG A 538 5.07 12.28 -29.49
CA ARG A 538 3.63 12.52 -29.51
C ARG A 538 3.05 12.14 -28.15
N ILE A 539 2.32 13.07 -27.54
CA ILE A 539 1.80 12.95 -26.18
C ILE A 539 0.31 13.23 -26.16
N VAL A 540 -0.36 12.74 -25.12
CA VAL A 540 -1.69 13.20 -24.69
C VAL A 540 -1.59 13.92 -23.36
N THR A 541 -2.36 14.99 -23.20
CA THR A 541 -2.55 15.68 -21.93
C THR A 541 -3.99 16.17 -21.81
N LEU A 542 -4.34 16.79 -20.67
CA LEU A 542 -5.65 17.40 -20.48
C LEU A 542 -5.71 18.75 -21.21
N GLY A 543 -6.84 19.08 -21.81
CA GLY A 543 -7.08 20.35 -22.50
C GLY A 543 -6.85 21.56 -21.58
N PHE A 544 -7.23 21.44 -20.30
CA PHE A 544 -6.90 22.41 -19.26
C PHE A 544 -5.39 22.71 -19.20
N LEU A 545 -4.53 21.69 -19.21
CA LEU A 545 -3.07 21.88 -19.20
C LEU A 545 -2.57 22.40 -20.55
N ALA A 546 -3.10 21.87 -21.67
CA ALA A 546 -2.75 22.32 -23.02
C ALA A 546 -3.05 23.82 -23.24
N ASP A 547 -4.04 24.36 -22.53
CA ASP A 547 -4.42 25.78 -22.53
C ASP A 547 -3.64 26.64 -21.50
N GLY A 548 -2.66 26.06 -20.80
CA GLY A 548 -1.83 26.76 -19.81
C GLY A 548 -2.33 26.68 -18.36
N GLY A 549 -3.30 25.81 -18.08
CA GLY A 549 -3.77 25.49 -16.73
C GLY A 549 -2.65 24.96 -15.84
N ASP A 550 -2.73 25.25 -14.54
CA ASP A 550 -1.66 24.99 -13.56
C ASP A 550 -0.28 25.51 -14.01
N GLU A 551 -0.25 26.55 -14.85
CA GLU A 551 0.96 27.18 -15.42
C GLU A 551 1.82 26.25 -16.29
N TYR A 552 1.24 25.16 -16.81
CA TYR A 552 1.97 24.26 -17.72
C TYR A 552 2.38 24.97 -19.02
N PRO A 553 3.62 24.78 -19.52
CA PRO A 553 4.16 25.55 -20.64
C PRO A 553 3.74 25.04 -22.04
N PHE A 554 2.59 24.37 -22.15
CA PHE A 554 2.13 23.76 -23.42
C PHE A 554 1.72 24.81 -24.48
N ASP A 555 1.35 26.01 -24.05
CA ASP A 555 1.03 27.14 -24.92
C ASP A 555 2.29 27.78 -25.56
N MET A 556 3.48 27.43 -25.07
CA MET A 556 4.78 27.92 -25.56
C MET A 556 5.54 26.93 -26.45
N LEU A 557 4.94 25.79 -26.80
CA LEU A 557 5.57 24.79 -27.66
C LEU A 557 5.93 25.34 -29.05
N SER A 558 7.06 24.89 -29.58
CA SER A 558 7.62 25.33 -30.86
C SER A 558 6.85 24.82 -32.08
N ASN A 559 6.30 23.60 -32.01
CA ASN A 559 5.47 22.99 -33.06
C ASN A 559 4.48 21.95 -32.47
N PRO A 560 3.40 22.39 -31.81
CA PRO A 560 2.57 21.51 -30.98
C PRO A 560 1.74 20.47 -31.75
N ASP A 561 1.49 20.66 -33.05
CA ASP A 561 0.60 19.79 -33.84
C ASP A 561 -0.69 19.38 -33.09
N ARG A 562 -1.34 20.38 -32.48
CA ARG A 562 -2.43 20.18 -31.50
C ARG A 562 -3.66 19.55 -32.14
N VAL A 563 -4.20 18.51 -31.50
CA VAL A 563 -5.49 17.91 -31.83
C VAL A 563 -6.30 17.71 -30.54
N ASP A 564 -7.41 18.42 -30.41
CA ASP A 564 -8.37 18.20 -29.32
C ASP A 564 -9.28 17.03 -29.70
N LEU A 565 -9.44 16.04 -28.82
CA LEU A 565 -10.19 14.82 -29.12
C LEU A 565 -11.70 15.00 -29.00
N VAL A 566 -12.17 15.85 -28.08
CA VAL A 566 -13.60 16.16 -27.95
C VAL A 566 -14.12 16.81 -29.23
N GLY A 567 -15.14 16.18 -29.83
CA GLY A 567 -15.71 16.59 -31.11
C GLY A 567 -14.92 16.13 -32.34
N ALA A 568 -13.78 15.45 -32.18
CA ALA A 568 -13.10 14.76 -33.26
C ALA A 568 -13.87 13.47 -33.62
N PRO A 569 -13.94 13.06 -34.91
CA PRO A 569 -14.62 11.82 -35.27
C PRO A 569 -13.94 10.61 -34.65
N LEU A 570 -14.70 9.78 -33.93
CA LEU A 570 -14.21 8.54 -33.38
C LEU A 570 -13.65 7.61 -34.49
N PRO A 571 -12.43 7.07 -34.34
CA PRO A 571 -11.83 6.16 -35.30
C PRO A 571 -12.65 4.89 -35.53
N THR A 572 -12.62 4.35 -36.75
CA THR A 572 -13.35 3.11 -37.06
C THR A 572 -12.76 1.94 -36.28
N GLY A 573 -13.57 1.31 -35.43
CA GLY A 573 -13.16 0.16 -34.61
C GLY A 573 -12.58 0.54 -33.25
N ALA A 574 -12.65 1.82 -32.87
CA ALA A 574 -12.39 2.25 -31.50
C ALA A 574 -13.36 1.59 -30.50
N VAL A 575 -12.89 1.43 -29.27
CA VAL A 575 -13.73 1.09 -28.11
C VAL A 575 -14.57 2.33 -27.79
N ASP A 576 -15.87 2.10 -27.62
CA ASP A 576 -16.91 3.13 -27.41
C ASP A 576 -18.11 2.45 -26.72
N VAL A 577 -18.01 2.33 -25.41
CA VAL A 577 -19.01 1.74 -24.50
C VAL A 577 -19.64 2.77 -23.57
N ALA A 578 -18.91 3.80 -23.18
CA ALA A 578 -19.39 4.91 -22.38
C ALA A 578 -20.23 5.88 -23.24
N ASN A 579 -21.33 6.36 -22.68
CA ASN A 579 -22.23 7.29 -23.37
C ASN A 579 -22.79 8.39 -22.46
N PHE A 580 -22.21 8.52 -21.26
CA PHE A 580 -22.62 9.50 -20.26
C PHE A 580 -21.84 10.82 -20.37
N THR A 581 -20.81 10.84 -21.21
CA THR A 581 -19.89 11.96 -21.42
C THR A 581 -19.42 11.96 -22.88
N ASP A 582 -18.75 13.03 -23.31
CA ASP A 582 -18.30 13.20 -24.69
C ASP A 582 -17.04 12.35 -24.97
N ASP A 583 -17.00 11.70 -26.15
CA ASP A 583 -15.84 10.94 -26.64
C ASP A 583 -14.55 11.79 -26.57
N GLY A 584 -13.48 11.20 -26.06
CA GLY A 584 -12.18 11.87 -25.95
C GLY A 584 -12.07 12.83 -24.76
N SER A 585 -12.99 12.76 -23.78
CA SER A 585 -12.82 13.35 -22.46
C SER A 585 -12.14 12.38 -21.49
N GLU A 586 -11.66 12.84 -20.33
CA GLU A 586 -10.96 11.96 -19.38
C GLU A 586 -11.89 10.98 -18.65
N GLN A 587 -13.18 11.31 -18.44
CA GLN A 587 -14.14 10.35 -17.88
C GLN A 587 -14.50 9.27 -18.90
N ASP A 588 -14.66 9.65 -20.18
CA ASP A 588 -14.80 8.72 -21.30
C ASP A 588 -13.60 7.78 -21.32
N ALA A 589 -12.39 8.33 -21.35
CA ALA A 589 -11.17 7.53 -21.43
C ALA A 589 -11.02 6.52 -20.29
N LEU A 590 -11.31 6.91 -19.05
CA LEU A 590 -11.29 5.98 -17.93
C LEU A 590 -12.36 4.89 -18.08
N ALA A 591 -13.59 5.24 -18.46
CA ALA A 591 -14.68 4.28 -18.65
C ALA A 591 -14.37 3.27 -19.76
N GLU A 592 -13.87 3.74 -20.91
CA GLU A 592 -13.46 2.90 -22.04
C GLU A 592 -12.32 1.95 -21.65
N TYR A 593 -11.30 2.47 -20.98
CA TYR A 593 -10.15 1.69 -20.57
C TYR A 593 -10.51 0.61 -19.54
N LEU A 594 -11.34 0.96 -18.55
CA LEU A 594 -11.87 0.03 -17.57
C LEU A 594 -12.69 -1.07 -18.24
N ALA A 595 -13.55 -0.73 -19.19
CA ALA A 595 -14.41 -1.71 -19.84
C ALA A 595 -13.62 -2.66 -20.75
N ALA A 596 -12.59 -2.14 -21.43
CA ALA A 596 -11.73 -2.92 -22.30
C ALA A 596 -10.81 -3.87 -21.53
N ASN A 597 -10.27 -3.45 -20.38
CA ASN A 597 -9.20 -4.18 -19.68
C ASN A 597 -9.63 -4.83 -18.37
N PHE A 598 -10.62 -4.26 -17.69
CA PHE A 598 -11.02 -4.64 -16.33
C PHE A 598 -12.51 -4.96 -16.18
N GLY A 599 -13.23 -5.21 -17.28
CA GLY A 599 -14.64 -5.63 -17.23
C GLY A 599 -14.86 -7.08 -16.76
N THR A 600 -13.83 -7.93 -16.86
CA THR A 600 -13.87 -9.34 -16.41
C THR A 600 -12.85 -9.61 -15.30
N GLU A 601 -11.58 -9.29 -15.53
CA GLU A 601 -10.51 -9.45 -14.55
C GLU A 601 -10.33 -8.12 -13.80
N PRO A 602 -10.47 -8.07 -12.46
CA PRO A 602 -10.34 -6.83 -11.73
C PRO A 602 -8.93 -6.23 -11.80
N PHE A 603 -8.83 -4.90 -11.85
CA PHE A 603 -7.58 -4.22 -11.56
C PHE A 603 -7.09 -4.59 -10.16
N SER A 604 -5.79 -4.89 -10.03
CA SER A 604 -5.23 -5.50 -8.81
C SER A 604 -3.88 -4.96 -8.35
N GLN A 605 -3.39 -3.89 -8.97
CA GLN A 605 -2.17 -3.22 -8.51
C GLN A 605 -2.52 -2.28 -7.34
N ALA A 606 -2.20 -2.73 -6.12
CA ALA A 606 -2.35 -1.90 -4.93
C ALA A 606 -1.42 -0.69 -4.99
N ASP A 607 -1.85 0.39 -4.34
CA ASP A 607 -0.99 1.56 -4.11
C ASP A 607 0.17 1.19 -3.18
N VAL A 608 1.33 1.82 -3.37
CA VAL A 608 2.54 1.56 -2.59
C VAL A 608 3.06 2.85 -1.96
N PRO A 609 3.87 2.78 -0.88
CA PRO A 609 4.46 3.98 -0.30
C PRO A 609 5.43 4.70 -1.27
N PRO A 610 5.69 6.01 -1.12
CA PRO A 610 6.61 6.77 -1.98
C PRO A 610 8.01 6.17 -2.18
N SER A 611 8.48 5.37 -1.22
CA SER A 611 9.76 4.67 -1.29
C SER A 611 9.77 3.52 -2.30
N GLU A 612 8.61 3.07 -2.75
CA GLU A 612 8.41 1.96 -3.68
C GLU A 612 7.87 2.43 -5.05
N ASP A 613 7.67 3.74 -5.24
CA ASP A 613 7.28 4.34 -6.52
C ASP A 613 8.25 3.96 -7.64
N GLN A 614 7.73 3.75 -8.85
CA GLN A 614 8.49 3.24 -10.00
C GLN A 614 8.46 4.17 -11.21
N ARG A 615 7.30 4.73 -11.56
CA ARG A 615 7.15 5.70 -12.64
C ARG A 615 7.57 7.10 -12.20
N ILE A 616 7.30 7.49 -10.94
CA ILE A 616 7.58 8.84 -10.41
C ILE A 616 8.37 8.74 -9.10
N ARG A 617 9.70 8.84 -9.17
CA ARG A 617 10.56 8.64 -7.98
C ARG A 617 11.01 9.94 -7.34
N ASN A 618 10.51 10.23 -6.15
CA ASN A 618 11.00 11.33 -5.32
C ASN A 618 12.23 10.89 -4.50
N LEU A 619 13.38 11.52 -4.75
CA LEU A 619 14.67 11.14 -4.17
C LEU A 619 14.78 11.42 -2.65
N ASN A 620 13.79 12.07 -2.03
CA ASN A 620 13.75 12.28 -0.58
C ASN A 620 13.14 11.10 0.20
N PHE A 621 12.38 10.21 -0.45
CA PHE A 621 11.73 9.06 0.21
C PHE A 621 12.49 7.74 0.04
N THR A 622 13.59 7.81 -0.70
CA THR A 622 14.60 6.78 -0.87
C THR A 622 15.37 6.68 0.47
N GLN A 623 15.46 5.50 1.08
CA GLN A 623 15.97 5.32 2.45
C GLN A 623 17.42 5.81 2.60
N PRO A 624 17.89 6.20 3.81
CA PRO A 624 19.29 6.59 4.00
C PRO A 624 20.24 5.45 3.60
N GLY A 625 20.89 5.62 2.45
CA GLY A 625 21.50 4.56 1.64
C GLY A 625 21.24 4.75 0.14
N GLU A 626 20.23 5.57 -0.19
CA GLU A 626 19.79 5.91 -1.54
C GLU A 626 19.92 7.42 -1.84
N GLY A 627 20.79 8.13 -1.10
CA GLY A 627 21.04 9.57 -1.26
C GLY A 627 22.51 9.89 -1.52
N GLY A 628 22.94 9.80 -2.78
CA GLY A 628 24.01 10.62 -3.34
C GLY A 628 25.46 10.26 -3.01
N THR A 629 25.91 9.05 -3.34
CA THR A 629 27.02 8.81 -4.28
C THR A 629 26.85 7.43 -4.92
N ASP A 630 26.82 7.37 -6.25
CA ASP A 630 26.96 6.18 -7.12
C ASP A 630 25.85 5.12 -7.13
N GLY A 631 25.18 5.00 -8.29
CA GLY A 631 24.71 3.75 -8.90
C GLY A 631 23.66 2.90 -8.17
N ASP A 632 22.92 2.09 -8.92
CA ASP A 632 22.19 0.95 -8.35
C ASP A 632 23.18 0.04 -7.60
N PRO A 633 22.85 -0.56 -6.44
CA PRO A 633 23.77 -1.40 -5.66
C PRO A 633 24.28 -2.62 -6.44
N ILE A 634 23.53 -3.01 -7.48
CA ILE A 634 24.00 -3.88 -8.56
C ILE A 634 23.72 -3.13 -9.86
N GLU A 635 24.74 -2.81 -10.64
CA GLU A 635 24.58 -2.20 -11.95
C GLU A 635 24.98 -3.19 -13.04
N GLN A 636 24.12 -3.38 -14.04
CA GLN A 636 24.47 -4.19 -15.21
C GLN A 636 25.25 -3.35 -16.22
N LEU A 637 26.54 -3.60 -16.30
CA LEU A 637 27.44 -3.08 -17.33
C LEU A 637 27.25 -3.86 -18.66
N PRO A 638 27.80 -3.34 -19.78
CA PRO A 638 27.84 -4.08 -21.04
C PRO A 638 28.40 -5.51 -20.89
N ASN A 639 28.00 -6.40 -21.80
CA ASN A 639 28.37 -7.82 -21.78
C ASN A 639 27.87 -8.63 -20.56
N ASN A 640 26.82 -8.15 -19.88
CA ASN A 640 26.22 -8.82 -18.71
C ASN A 640 27.22 -9.00 -17.56
N VAL A 641 28.06 -7.98 -17.35
CA VAL A 641 28.89 -7.83 -16.16
C VAL A 641 28.05 -7.07 -15.11
N PHE A 642 27.99 -7.57 -13.88
CA PHE A 642 27.26 -6.94 -12.78
C PHE A 642 28.25 -6.30 -11.82
N GLU A 643 28.34 -4.97 -11.83
CA GLU A 643 29.14 -4.21 -10.88
C GLU A 643 28.38 -4.03 -9.58
N LEU A 644 29.03 -4.32 -8.45
CA LEU A 644 28.43 -4.18 -7.14
C LEU A 644 28.82 -2.83 -6.56
N ASN A 645 27.89 -1.89 -6.55
CA ASN A 645 28.13 -0.54 -6.07
C ASN A 645 27.88 -0.46 -4.56
N GLY A 646 28.76 0.24 -3.84
CA GLY A 646 28.68 0.37 -2.39
C GLY A 646 29.85 1.17 -1.83
N ALA A 647 29.84 1.40 -0.52
CA ALA A 647 30.92 2.12 0.14
C ALA A 647 32.24 1.33 0.09
N ALA A 648 33.37 2.03 0.09
CA ALA A 648 34.67 1.37 0.17
C ALA A 648 34.76 0.47 1.42
N ASP A 649 35.23 -0.77 1.24
CA ASP A 649 35.30 -1.84 2.24
C ASP A 649 33.92 -2.37 2.74
N GLU A 650 32.82 -2.05 2.05
CA GLU A 650 31.50 -2.64 2.32
C GLU A 650 31.42 -4.07 1.78
N VAL A 651 30.81 -4.97 2.57
CA VAL A 651 30.46 -6.33 2.12
C VAL A 651 28.98 -6.34 1.76
N LEU A 652 28.71 -6.58 0.48
CA LEU A 652 27.38 -6.63 -0.10
C LEU A 652 26.85 -8.07 -0.09
N ARG A 653 25.56 -8.21 0.18
CA ARG A 653 24.87 -9.51 0.22
C ARG A 653 23.94 -9.63 -0.97
N LEU A 654 24.14 -10.69 -1.74
CA LEU A 654 23.33 -11.00 -2.91
C LEU A 654 22.45 -12.20 -2.61
N ARG A 655 21.13 -12.04 -2.78
CA ARG A 655 20.18 -13.15 -2.76
C ARG A 655 19.95 -13.65 -4.17
N LEU A 656 20.18 -14.94 -4.38
CA LEU A 656 19.95 -15.61 -5.66
C LEU A 656 18.86 -16.67 -5.48
N THR A 657 17.76 -16.55 -6.21
CA THR A 657 16.60 -17.45 -6.07
C THR A 657 16.21 -18.03 -7.43
N LEU A 658 16.16 -19.36 -7.53
CA LEU A 658 15.67 -20.05 -8.72
C LEU A 658 14.15 -19.83 -8.86
N GLN A 659 13.72 -19.20 -9.95
CA GLN A 659 12.31 -18.93 -10.23
C GLN A 659 11.69 -20.02 -11.09
N GLN A 660 12.41 -20.47 -12.12
CA GLN A 660 11.89 -21.42 -13.10
C GLN A 660 12.99 -22.31 -13.67
N VAL A 661 12.62 -23.55 -13.99
CA VAL A 661 13.42 -24.49 -14.79
C VAL A 661 12.52 -25.05 -15.90
N GLY A 662 12.82 -24.72 -17.16
CA GLY A 662 12.03 -25.10 -18.34
C GLY A 662 12.61 -26.28 -19.13
N THR A 663 13.79 -26.78 -18.76
CA THR A 663 14.56 -27.78 -19.51
C THR A 663 14.59 -29.14 -18.82
N GLY A 664 14.80 -30.19 -19.62
CA GLY A 664 15.03 -31.56 -19.16
C GLY A 664 16.47 -31.85 -18.74
N ALA A 665 17.39 -30.87 -18.85
CA ALA A 665 18.78 -31.00 -18.45
C ALA A 665 19.02 -30.53 -17.00
N VAL A 666 19.95 -31.18 -16.30
CA VAL A 666 20.47 -30.67 -15.02
C VAL A 666 21.52 -29.61 -15.29
N ASN A 667 21.24 -28.37 -14.93
CA ASN A 667 22.08 -27.23 -15.26
C ASN A 667 22.73 -26.65 -14.01
N GLU A 668 24.05 -26.45 -14.02
CA GLU A 668 24.76 -25.82 -12.90
C GLU A 668 25.04 -24.35 -13.19
N ILE A 669 24.61 -23.47 -12.29
CA ILE A 669 24.82 -22.03 -12.40
C ILE A 669 26.06 -21.67 -11.60
N GLY A 670 27.00 -21.02 -12.28
CA GLY A 670 28.23 -20.49 -11.67
C GLY A 670 28.28 -18.98 -11.71
N VAL A 671 29.04 -18.41 -10.77
CA VAL A 671 29.37 -16.98 -10.70
C VAL A 671 30.88 -16.82 -10.47
N PHE A 672 31.49 -15.82 -11.10
CA PHE A 672 32.92 -15.50 -10.90
C PHE A 672 33.17 -13.99 -10.99
N LYS A 673 34.25 -13.55 -10.33
CA LYS A 673 34.71 -12.16 -10.39
C LYS A 673 35.43 -11.87 -11.71
N VAL A 674 35.30 -10.66 -12.24
CA VAL A 674 35.96 -10.23 -13.48
C VAL A 674 36.88 -9.04 -13.23
N ASP A 675 37.90 -8.92 -14.07
CA ASP A 675 38.95 -7.92 -13.94
C ASP A 675 38.52 -6.53 -14.48
N ASP A 676 37.57 -6.49 -15.42
CA ASP A 676 37.14 -5.26 -16.14
C ASP A 676 35.70 -5.34 -16.71
N ASP A 677 35.22 -4.24 -17.30
CA ASP A 677 33.88 -4.10 -17.93
C ASP A 677 33.70 -5.00 -19.16
N ASP A 678 34.80 -5.44 -19.77
CA ASP A 678 34.79 -6.38 -20.90
C ASP A 678 34.66 -7.84 -20.42
N GLY A 679 34.66 -8.05 -19.10
CA GLY A 679 34.51 -9.35 -18.49
C GLY A 679 35.77 -10.21 -18.54
N SER A 680 36.97 -9.61 -18.57
CA SER A 680 38.21 -10.38 -18.61
C SER A 680 38.51 -11.08 -17.27
N VAL A 681 39.27 -12.18 -17.32
CA VAL A 681 39.73 -12.94 -16.15
C VAL A 681 41.19 -13.33 -16.32
N ALA A 682 42.02 -13.05 -15.32
CA ALA A 682 43.45 -13.33 -15.35
C ALA A 682 44.12 -12.79 -16.64
N GLY A 683 43.62 -11.64 -17.13
CA GLY A 683 44.04 -11.02 -18.38
C GLY A 683 43.64 -11.74 -19.68
N GLN A 684 42.76 -12.74 -19.62
CA GLN A 684 42.12 -13.37 -20.79
C GLN A 684 40.75 -12.73 -21.04
N ARG A 685 40.43 -12.37 -22.28
CA ARG A 685 39.11 -11.84 -22.64
C ARG A 685 38.15 -12.95 -23.03
N PRO A 686 36.83 -12.72 -22.93
CA PRO A 686 35.85 -13.63 -23.51
C PRO A 686 36.19 -14.00 -24.96
N GLY A 687 36.29 -15.30 -25.24
CA GLY A 687 36.66 -15.84 -26.56
C GLY A 687 38.14 -16.22 -26.72
N ASP A 688 39.02 -15.84 -25.79
CA ASP A 688 40.40 -16.32 -25.79
C ASP A 688 40.47 -17.82 -25.44
N ALA A 689 41.44 -18.53 -26.01
CA ALA A 689 41.58 -19.98 -25.81
C ALA A 689 41.81 -20.39 -24.34
N GLY A 690 42.29 -19.49 -23.49
CA GLY A 690 42.49 -19.71 -22.05
C GLY A 690 41.35 -19.22 -21.16
N TYR A 691 40.36 -18.52 -21.70
CA TYR A 691 39.31 -17.83 -20.93
C TYR A 691 38.46 -18.79 -20.11
N LEU A 692 37.95 -19.86 -20.73
CA LEU A 692 37.09 -20.84 -20.06
C LEU A 692 37.78 -21.46 -18.84
N GLN A 693 39.03 -21.89 -18.98
CA GLN A 693 39.80 -22.46 -17.87
C GLN A 693 40.03 -21.44 -16.75
N ALA A 694 40.33 -20.19 -17.12
CA ALA A 694 40.56 -19.11 -16.17
C ALA A 694 39.28 -18.77 -15.40
N ALA A 695 38.14 -18.59 -16.08
CA ALA A 695 36.85 -18.29 -15.47
C ALA A 695 36.39 -19.38 -14.49
N LEU A 696 36.44 -20.66 -14.92
CA LEU A 696 36.05 -21.78 -14.08
C LEU A 696 36.95 -21.94 -12.84
N ALA A 697 38.24 -21.58 -12.92
CA ALA A 697 39.18 -21.79 -11.82
C ALA A 697 38.92 -20.87 -10.61
N GLN A 698 38.15 -19.81 -10.81
CA GLN A 698 37.79 -18.81 -9.79
C GLN A 698 36.27 -18.70 -9.59
N SER A 699 35.50 -19.58 -10.24
CA SER A 699 34.05 -19.59 -10.09
C SER A 699 33.58 -20.28 -8.83
N ARG A 700 32.39 -19.91 -8.38
CA ARG A 700 31.63 -20.59 -7.35
C ARG A 700 30.30 -21.06 -7.92
N VAL A 701 29.86 -22.24 -7.52
CA VAL A 701 28.51 -22.75 -7.75
C VAL A 701 27.53 -21.90 -6.95
N VAL A 702 26.57 -21.32 -7.67
CA VAL A 702 25.36 -20.75 -7.08
C VAL A 702 24.45 -21.92 -6.68
N PHE A 703 23.98 -22.70 -7.65
CA PHE A 703 23.35 -24.01 -7.41
C PHE A 703 23.16 -24.75 -8.74
N SER A 704 22.79 -26.02 -8.65
CA SER A 704 22.31 -26.83 -9.76
C SER A 704 20.78 -26.82 -9.82
N ALA A 705 20.24 -26.47 -10.98
CA ALA A 705 18.82 -26.51 -11.32
C ALA A 705 18.46 -27.91 -11.86
N LEU A 706 17.54 -28.59 -11.18
CA LEU A 706 17.05 -29.92 -11.57
C LEU A 706 15.72 -29.79 -12.37
N PRO A 707 15.45 -30.64 -13.38
CA PRO A 707 14.23 -30.58 -14.19
C PRO A 707 12.90 -30.81 -13.45
N ASP A 708 12.90 -31.61 -12.37
CA ASP A 708 11.69 -31.89 -11.57
C ASP A 708 11.71 -31.06 -10.28
N THR A 709 11.30 -29.79 -10.37
CA THR A 709 11.34 -28.86 -9.24
C THR A 709 10.10 -28.86 -8.35
N ASN A 710 9.31 -29.94 -8.29
CA ASN A 710 8.21 -30.05 -7.31
C ASN A 710 8.74 -30.23 -5.86
N PHE A 711 9.57 -29.29 -5.41
CA PHE A 711 10.18 -29.20 -4.10
C PHE A 711 9.44 -28.19 -3.24
N GLU A 712 8.10 -28.26 -3.16
CA GLU A 712 7.24 -27.31 -2.39
C GLU A 712 7.67 -27.07 -0.93
N ARG A 713 8.61 -27.87 -0.40
CA ARG A 713 9.15 -27.80 0.96
C ARG A 713 10.60 -27.32 1.07
N PHE A 714 11.33 -27.14 -0.02
CA PHE A 714 12.72 -26.71 -0.03
C PHE A 714 12.87 -25.34 -0.71
N SER A 715 13.75 -24.49 -0.17
CA SER A 715 14.07 -23.19 -0.75
C SER A 715 15.36 -23.29 -1.58
N SER A 716 15.24 -23.11 -2.89
CA SER A 716 16.37 -23.00 -3.83
C SER A 716 16.91 -21.58 -3.87
N THR A 717 17.35 -21.10 -2.70
CA THR A 717 17.91 -19.76 -2.50
C THR A 717 19.36 -19.85 -2.01
N ARG A 718 20.21 -18.94 -2.47
CA ARG A 718 21.56 -18.70 -1.95
C ARG A 718 21.72 -17.26 -1.50
N ILE A 719 22.40 -17.07 -0.37
CA ILE A 719 22.96 -15.76 0.01
C ILE A 719 24.48 -15.80 -0.17
N LEU A 720 25.01 -14.96 -1.06
CA LEU A 720 26.45 -14.82 -1.30
C LEU A 720 26.94 -13.44 -0.85
N GLU A 721 28.17 -13.39 -0.35
CA GLU A 721 28.84 -12.15 0.06
C GLU A 721 29.96 -11.79 -0.93
N TYR A 722 30.02 -10.50 -1.27
CA TYR A 722 31.02 -9.90 -2.14
C TYR A 722 31.42 -8.52 -1.60
N ASP A 723 32.58 -8.02 -2.01
CA ASP A 723 33.03 -6.69 -1.62
C ASP A 723 32.47 -5.65 -2.61
N ALA A 724 32.15 -4.45 -2.13
CA ALA A 724 31.80 -3.33 -3.01
C ALA A 724 32.94 -3.04 -4.00
N GLY A 725 32.58 -2.80 -5.26
CA GLY A 725 33.48 -2.71 -6.42
C GLY A 725 33.83 -4.04 -7.06
N ASP A 726 33.39 -5.18 -6.48
CA ASP A 726 33.46 -6.46 -7.20
C ASP A 726 32.58 -6.40 -8.45
N ARG A 727 33.02 -7.09 -9.49
CA ARG A 727 32.29 -7.24 -10.75
C ARG A 727 32.09 -8.70 -11.02
N LEU A 728 30.85 -9.09 -11.32
CA LEU A 728 30.45 -10.49 -11.42
C LEU A 728 29.97 -10.83 -12.82
N MET A 729 30.26 -12.05 -13.25
CA MET A 729 29.59 -12.68 -14.37
C MET A 729 29.02 -14.03 -13.97
N PHE A 730 27.86 -14.33 -14.55
CA PHE A 730 27.18 -15.62 -14.38
C PHE A 730 27.36 -16.49 -15.63
N PHE A 731 27.26 -17.79 -15.44
CA PHE A 731 27.28 -18.76 -16.53
C PHE A 731 26.52 -20.01 -16.14
N LEU A 732 26.14 -20.79 -17.15
CA LEU A 732 25.45 -22.06 -16.99
C LEU A 732 26.30 -23.18 -17.59
N VAL A 733 26.50 -24.26 -16.84
CA VAL A 733 27.07 -25.53 -17.33
C VAL A 733 25.92 -26.48 -17.58
N GLN A 734 25.67 -26.79 -18.85
CA GLN A 734 24.56 -27.66 -19.22
C GLN A 734 24.93 -29.13 -19.01
N ASN A 735 24.06 -29.87 -18.33
CA ASN A 735 24.20 -31.32 -18.07
C ASN A 735 25.58 -31.71 -17.51
N GLY A 736 26.13 -30.87 -16.63
CA GLY A 736 27.50 -30.98 -16.16
C GLY A 736 27.78 -30.08 -14.97
N THR A 737 29.06 -30.01 -14.57
CA THR A 737 29.51 -29.23 -13.41
C THR A 737 30.73 -28.43 -13.72
N ILE A 738 30.95 -27.40 -12.91
CA ILE A 738 32.17 -26.61 -12.87
C ILE A 738 33.36 -27.54 -12.61
N ASP A 739 33.27 -28.48 -11.68
CA ASP A 739 34.37 -29.39 -11.33
C ASP A 739 34.78 -30.30 -12.49
N ARG A 740 33.80 -30.83 -13.23
CA ARG A 740 34.06 -31.61 -14.45
C ARG A 740 34.55 -30.75 -15.60
N ALA A 741 33.98 -29.56 -15.76
CA ALA A 741 34.42 -28.60 -16.76
C ALA A 741 35.87 -28.14 -16.49
N LEU A 742 36.30 -28.08 -15.23
CA LEU A 742 37.70 -27.80 -14.86
C LEU A 742 38.65 -28.93 -15.24
N GLN A 743 38.23 -30.19 -15.09
CA GLN A 743 39.04 -31.36 -15.45
C GLN A 743 39.11 -31.59 -16.97
N ASN A 744 38.05 -31.24 -17.71
CA ASN A 744 37.98 -31.35 -19.17
C ASN A 744 37.20 -30.20 -19.83
N PRO A 745 37.78 -28.98 -19.93
CA PRO A 745 37.07 -27.80 -20.41
C PRO A 745 36.55 -27.93 -21.85
N GLY A 746 37.26 -28.67 -22.70
CA GLY A 746 36.87 -28.87 -24.10
C GLY A 746 35.67 -29.81 -24.31
N GLY A 747 35.18 -30.45 -23.24
CA GLY A 747 34.05 -31.37 -23.28
C GLY A 747 32.78 -30.85 -22.61
N ALA A 748 32.81 -29.66 -21.99
CA ALA A 748 31.67 -29.09 -21.26
C ALA A 748 30.92 -28.06 -22.12
N ALA A 749 29.59 -28.10 -22.07
CA ALA A 749 28.72 -27.09 -22.68
C ALA A 749 28.54 -25.94 -21.68
N VAL A 750 29.31 -24.87 -21.85
CA VAL A 750 29.32 -23.71 -20.94
C VAL A 750 28.78 -22.48 -21.65
N PHE A 751 27.73 -21.90 -21.09
CA PHE A 751 26.98 -20.77 -21.61
C PHE A 751 27.23 -19.55 -20.74
N PHE A 752 28.12 -18.66 -21.18
CA PHE A 752 28.44 -17.42 -20.48
C PHE A 752 27.39 -16.35 -20.70
N ALA A 753 27.17 -15.52 -19.67
CA ALA A 753 26.28 -14.37 -19.71
C ALA A 753 26.56 -13.41 -20.88
N ASN A 754 27.82 -13.20 -21.26
CA ASN A 754 28.19 -12.31 -22.37
C ASN A 754 27.81 -12.81 -23.77
N ASN A 755 27.31 -14.04 -23.91
CA ASN A 755 26.79 -14.54 -25.17
C ASN A 755 25.30 -14.19 -25.27
N GLY A 756 24.98 -13.14 -26.03
CA GLY A 756 23.60 -12.66 -26.24
C GLY A 756 22.65 -13.65 -26.94
N ASN A 757 23.06 -14.88 -27.23
CA ASN A 757 22.15 -15.96 -27.65
C ASN A 757 21.85 -16.96 -26.52
N ALA A 758 22.47 -16.81 -25.35
CA ALA A 758 22.41 -17.78 -24.25
C ALA A 758 21.88 -17.20 -22.94
N LEU A 759 21.92 -15.87 -22.75
CA LEU A 759 21.33 -15.20 -21.58
C LEU A 759 20.60 -13.90 -21.97
N ARG A 760 19.47 -13.64 -21.32
CA ARG A 760 18.81 -12.34 -21.19
C ARG A 760 18.86 -11.93 -19.73
N ALA A 761 19.36 -10.74 -19.46
CA ALA A 761 19.35 -10.17 -18.12
C ALA A 761 18.52 -8.89 -18.19
N SER A 762 17.51 -8.81 -17.33
CA SER A 762 16.55 -7.71 -17.27
C SER A 762 16.52 -7.18 -15.85
N GLU A 763 16.61 -5.87 -15.69
CA GLU A 763 16.41 -5.22 -14.40
C GLU A 763 14.92 -5.22 -14.07
N ILE A 764 14.56 -5.73 -12.90
CA ILE A 764 13.16 -5.87 -12.46
C ILE A 764 12.78 -4.87 -11.36
N ALA A 765 13.79 -4.29 -10.70
CA ALA A 765 13.72 -3.17 -9.76
C ALA A 765 15.16 -2.63 -9.59
N SER A 766 15.34 -1.40 -9.08
CA SER A 766 16.69 -0.80 -8.89
C SER A 766 17.66 -1.80 -8.23
N GLY A 767 18.68 -2.22 -8.98
CA GLY A 767 19.70 -3.15 -8.50
C GLY A 767 19.26 -4.61 -8.30
N ASN A 768 18.10 -5.00 -8.84
CA ASN A 768 17.58 -6.36 -8.83
C ASN A 768 17.36 -6.83 -10.27
N PHE A 769 17.86 -8.02 -10.60
CA PHE A 769 17.86 -8.56 -11.96
C PHE A 769 17.20 -9.93 -12.05
N GLU A 770 16.62 -10.20 -13.20
CA GLU A 770 16.25 -11.54 -13.62
C GLU A 770 17.19 -12.01 -14.73
N LEU A 771 17.85 -13.14 -14.51
CA LEU A 771 18.77 -13.79 -15.44
C LEU A 771 18.08 -15.02 -16.04
N ARG A 772 17.77 -14.92 -17.32
CA ARG A 772 17.02 -15.89 -18.13
C ARG A 772 17.95 -16.58 -19.12
N TRP A 773 18.23 -17.86 -18.95
CA TRP A 773 19.10 -18.63 -19.84
C TRP A 773 18.33 -19.39 -20.92
N GLU A 774 19.01 -19.50 -22.07
CA GLU A 774 18.71 -20.43 -23.15
C GLU A 774 19.89 -21.42 -23.24
N ASP A 775 19.60 -22.71 -23.10
CA ASP A 775 20.59 -23.79 -23.08
C ASP A 775 20.83 -24.41 -24.47
N GLY A 776 20.11 -23.91 -25.48
CA GLY A 776 20.22 -24.33 -26.88
C GLY A 776 19.47 -25.62 -27.21
N VAL A 777 18.66 -26.16 -26.28
CA VAL A 777 17.84 -27.35 -26.45
C VAL A 777 16.38 -27.04 -26.11
N GLY A 778 15.56 -26.76 -27.12
CA GLY A 778 14.13 -26.55 -26.90
C GLY A 778 13.58 -25.40 -27.72
N ALA A 779 12.58 -24.72 -27.17
CA ALA A 779 12.05 -23.48 -27.72
C ALA A 779 12.96 -22.33 -27.29
N VAL A 780 13.29 -21.43 -28.23
CA VAL A 780 14.12 -20.26 -27.92
C VAL A 780 13.28 -19.20 -27.22
N ASP A 781 13.09 -19.37 -25.92
CA ASP A 781 12.24 -18.51 -25.08
C ASP A 781 12.95 -18.03 -23.80
N PHE A 782 14.22 -18.43 -23.58
CA PHE A 782 15.04 -18.10 -22.43
C PHE A 782 14.40 -18.49 -21.08
N SER A 783 13.56 -19.52 -21.07
CA SER A 783 12.88 -20.02 -19.87
C SER A 783 13.49 -21.32 -19.32
N ASP A 784 14.59 -21.79 -19.91
CA ASP A 784 15.27 -23.03 -19.50
C ASP A 784 15.75 -22.94 -18.05
N VAL A 785 16.29 -21.80 -17.65
CA VAL A 785 16.63 -21.46 -16.26
C VAL A 785 16.37 -19.97 -16.04
N VAL A 786 15.54 -19.63 -15.05
CA VAL A 786 15.29 -18.24 -14.64
C VAL A 786 15.75 -18.04 -13.21
N LEU A 787 16.70 -17.13 -13.02
CA LEU A 787 17.30 -16.80 -11.74
C LEU A 787 17.00 -15.35 -11.37
N ARG A 788 16.51 -15.13 -10.16
CA ARG A 788 16.39 -13.79 -9.59
C ARG A 788 17.64 -13.46 -8.77
N LEU A 789 18.26 -12.32 -9.07
CA LEU A 789 19.43 -11.74 -8.40
C LEU A 789 18.99 -10.46 -7.68
N GLU A 790 19.19 -10.39 -6.37
CA GLU A 790 18.73 -9.26 -5.56
C GLU A 790 19.80 -8.76 -4.60
N PHE A 791 19.86 -7.44 -4.41
CA PHE A 791 20.60 -6.88 -3.29
C PHE A 791 19.82 -7.09 -1.99
N ALA A 792 20.45 -7.73 -1.00
CA ALA A 792 19.79 -8.16 0.23
C ALA A 792 20.62 -7.83 1.48
N PRO A 793 20.84 -6.53 1.79
CA PRO A 793 21.75 -6.08 2.86
C PRO A 793 21.36 -6.59 4.25
N SER A 794 20.07 -6.82 4.47
CA SER A 794 19.50 -7.34 5.73
C SER A 794 19.40 -8.87 5.78
N ALA A 795 19.72 -9.59 4.69
CA ALA A 795 19.61 -11.05 4.68
C ALA A 795 20.63 -11.67 5.65
N PRO A 796 20.20 -12.61 6.53
CA PRO A 796 21.12 -13.32 7.40
C PRO A 796 21.96 -14.29 6.57
N ILE A 797 23.27 -14.36 6.85
CA ILE A 797 24.16 -15.37 6.24
C ILE A 797 23.75 -16.74 6.80
N PRO A 798 23.37 -17.70 5.93
CA PRO A 798 23.00 -19.02 6.41
C PRO A 798 24.17 -19.73 7.10
N VAL A 799 23.88 -20.35 8.24
CA VAL A 799 24.90 -21.00 9.06
C VAL A 799 25.52 -22.17 8.28
N GLY A 800 26.85 -22.23 8.25
CA GLY A 800 27.59 -23.35 7.65
C GLY A 800 27.94 -23.22 6.18
N THR A 801 27.48 -22.18 5.48
CA THR A 801 27.58 -22.08 4.01
C THR A 801 28.84 -21.40 3.48
N ARG A 802 29.76 -20.98 4.36
CA ARG A 802 30.96 -20.19 4.03
C ARG A 802 31.73 -20.69 2.81
N TRP A 803 31.94 -22.00 2.70
CA TRP A 803 32.71 -22.63 1.62
C TRP A 803 31.84 -23.31 0.56
N GLN A 804 30.51 -23.27 0.71
CA GLN A 804 29.62 -23.95 -0.21
C GLN A 804 29.69 -23.36 -1.62
N GLY A 805 29.86 -24.26 -2.58
CA GLY A 805 29.93 -23.95 -4.00
C GLY A 805 31.33 -23.60 -4.50
N ASP A 806 32.34 -23.57 -3.65
CA ASP A 806 33.70 -23.65 -4.16
C ASP A 806 33.99 -25.07 -4.72
N ASN A 807 35.04 -25.23 -5.53
CA ASN A 807 35.42 -26.51 -6.18
C ASN A 807 35.46 -27.72 -5.21
N GLU A 808 34.62 -28.74 -5.48
CA GLU A 808 34.39 -29.95 -4.68
C GLU A 808 34.04 -29.67 -3.20
N ARG A 809 33.35 -28.55 -2.89
CA ARG A 809 33.08 -28.08 -1.51
C ARG A 809 31.60 -27.98 -1.16
N GLU A 810 30.86 -29.06 -1.39
CA GLU A 810 29.52 -29.28 -0.85
C GLU A 810 29.60 -29.66 0.63
N ILE A 811 30.13 -28.76 1.45
CA ILE A 811 30.46 -28.98 2.87
C ILE A 811 29.73 -28.00 3.79
N ILE A 812 29.75 -28.29 5.09
CA ILE A 812 29.16 -27.44 6.14
C ILE A 812 30.27 -27.06 7.13
N ASP A 813 30.54 -25.76 7.26
CA ASP A 813 31.57 -25.24 8.15
C ASP A 813 30.98 -24.58 9.39
N LEU A 814 30.97 -25.31 10.50
CA LEU A 814 30.50 -24.84 11.80
C LEU A 814 31.62 -24.42 12.74
N ARG A 815 32.87 -24.33 12.26
CA ARG A 815 34.04 -24.07 13.13
C ARG A 815 33.96 -22.71 13.83
N ASP A 816 33.43 -21.70 13.15
CA ASP A 816 33.37 -20.32 13.66
C ASP A 816 32.11 -20.05 14.51
N VAL A 817 31.10 -20.92 14.43
CA VAL A 817 29.83 -20.76 15.16
C VAL A 817 29.70 -21.73 16.34
N GLY A 818 30.49 -22.81 16.39
CA GLY A 818 30.42 -23.85 17.41
C GLY A 818 29.25 -24.81 17.19
N ALA A 819 28.90 -25.60 18.20
CA ALA A 819 27.82 -26.57 18.09
C ALA A 819 26.46 -25.91 17.82
N ARG A 820 25.71 -26.46 16.87
CA ARG A 820 24.37 -25.99 16.47
C ARG A 820 23.39 -27.14 16.41
N THR A 821 22.15 -26.87 16.76
CA THR A 821 21.05 -27.83 16.60
C THR A 821 20.60 -27.77 15.15
N ALA A 822 20.60 -28.92 14.49
CA ALA A 822 20.23 -29.07 13.09
C ALA A 822 18.96 -29.91 12.95
N SER A 823 18.07 -29.46 12.07
CA SER A 823 16.90 -30.19 11.58
C SER A 823 17.17 -30.58 10.13
N ILE A 824 16.87 -31.83 9.76
CA ILE A 824 17.17 -32.36 8.43
C ILE A 824 15.87 -32.79 7.76
N GLN A 825 15.56 -32.17 6.63
CA GLN A 825 14.43 -32.52 5.76
C GLN A 825 14.95 -33.32 4.57
N ILE A 826 14.23 -34.37 4.16
CA ILE A 826 14.69 -35.32 3.15
C ILE A 826 13.54 -35.68 2.19
N ARG A 827 13.86 -35.77 0.90
CA ARG A 827 13.06 -36.40 -0.16
C ARG A 827 13.94 -37.43 -0.86
N SER A 828 13.37 -38.55 -1.29
CA SER A 828 14.12 -39.60 -1.96
C SER A 828 13.26 -40.29 -3.00
N GLU A 829 13.79 -40.39 -4.22
CA GLU A 829 13.18 -41.15 -5.33
C GLU A 829 13.93 -42.44 -5.63
N ALA A 830 15.10 -42.64 -4.99
CA ALA A 830 15.96 -43.80 -5.13
C ALA A 830 15.22 -45.15 -5.15
N ALA A 831 15.59 -46.01 -6.10
CA ALA A 831 15.18 -47.41 -6.04
C ALA A 831 15.90 -48.17 -4.90
N PHE A 832 17.05 -47.68 -4.46
CA PHE A 832 17.90 -48.32 -3.46
C PHE A 832 17.61 -47.89 -2.02
N ALA A 833 17.94 -48.78 -1.08
CA ALA A 833 17.90 -48.50 0.36
C ALA A 833 19.21 -47.83 0.79
N ASN A 834 19.39 -46.57 0.39
CA ASN A 834 20.63 -45.83 0.64
C ASN A 834 20.80 -45.43 2.11
N THR A 835 22.06 -45.36 2.55
CA THR A 835 22.42 -44.70 3.82
C THR A 835 23.07 -43.36 3.54
N VAL A 836 22.51 -42.26 4.05
CA VAL A 836 23.07 -40.91 3.91
C VAL A 836 23.45 -40.36 5.28
N GLY A 837 24.51 -39.58 5.33
CA GLY A 837 24.94 -38.94 6.55
C GLY A 837 26.02 -37.89 6.36
N LEU A 838 26.42 -37.29 7.47
CA LEU A 838 27.50 -36.30 7.51
C LEU A 838 28.69 -36.90 8.25
N TYR A 839 29.89 -36.81 7.67
CA TYR A 839 31.15 -37.20 8.31
C TYR A 839 32.04 -35.99 8.57
N SER A 840 32.91 -36.11 9.57
CA SER A 840 33.83 -35.04 9.95
C SER A 840 35.14 -35.09 9.18
N ILE A 841 35.58 -33.93 8.69
CA ILE A 841 36.83 -33.72 7.96
C ILE A 841 37.73 -32.71 8.68
N ASP A 842 39.05 -32.82 8.49
CA ASP A 842 40.06 -32.00 9.16
C ASP A 842 40.48 -30.77 8.35
N SER A 843 40.10 -30.69 7.07
CA SER A 843 40.32 -29.53 6.19
C SER A 843 39.24 -29.42 5.11
N ILE A 844 39.11 -28.23 4.50
CA ILE A 844 38.16 -27.97 3.42
C ILE A 844 38.41 -28.80 2.16
N ASP A 845 39.64 -29.30 1.97
CA ASP A 845 39.99 -30.23 0.88
C ASP A 845 39.71 -31.71 1.22
N GLY A 846 38.80 -31.96 2.18
CA GLY A 846 38.37 -33.32 2.54
C GLY A 846 39.30 -34.16 3.40
N ARG A 847 40.48 -33.67 3.79
CA ARG A 847 41.49 -34.48 4.51
C ARG A 847 40.94 -35.11 5.79
N ILE A 848 41.27 -36.38 6.02
CA ILE A 848 41.00 -37.14 7.25
C ILE A 848 42.32 -37.67 7.82
N GLY A 849 42.82 -37.04 8.89
CA GLY A 849 44.13 -37.30 9.46
C GLY A 849 45.24 -37.01 8.44
N SER A 850 45.92 -38.06 7.97
CA SER A 850 46.94 -37.99 6.92
C SER A 850 46.44 -38.44 5.54
N LEU A 851 45.15 -38.77 5.40
CA LEU A 851 44.55 -39.28 4.16
C LEU A 851 43.86 -38.14 3.41
N ASN A 852 44.18 -37.99 2.13
CA ASN A 852 43.43 -37.13 1.21
C ASN A 852 42.34 -37.94 0.50
N PRO A 853 41.30 -37.29 -0.04
CA PRO A 853 40.34 -37.96 -0.92
C PRO A 853 41.05 -38.79 -2.01
N GLY A 854 40.64 -40.04 -2.17
CA GLY A 854 41.24 -41.01 -3.11
C GLY A 854 42.42 -41.84 -2.57
N ASP A 855 42.97 -41.50 -1.38
CA ASP A 855 43.97 -42.36 -0.74
C ASP A 855 43.35 -43.69 -0.27
N ALA A 856 44.15 -44.76 -0.30
CA ALA A 856 43.72 -46.06 0.22
C ALA A 856 43.31 -45.94 1.70
N GLY A 857 42.09 -46.37 2.01
CA GLY A 857 41.50 -46.28 3.35
C GLY A 857 40.76 -44.98 3.66
N TYR A 858 40.70 -44.01 2.73
CA TYR A 858 39.94 -42.77 2.91
C TYR A 858 38.45 -43.04 3.21
N ALA A 859 37.79 -43.85 2.36
CA ALA A 859 36.36 -44.11 2.50
C ALA A 859 36.01 -44.83 3.82
N ARG A 860 36.87 -45.77 4.26
CA ARG A 860 36.79 -46.37 5.60
C ARG A 860 36.86 -45.31 6.69
N ALA A 861 37.84 -44.42 6.62
CA ALA A 861 38.05 -43.39 7.62
C ALA A 861 36.90 -42.38 7.66
N ALA A 862 36.30 -42.05 6.51
CA ALA A 862 35.09 -41.22 6.40
C ALA A 862 33.88 -41.89 7.05
N ALA A 863 33.62 -43.17 6.71
CA ALA A 863 32.53 -43.95 7.28
C ALA A 863 32.66 -44.14 8.80
N GLU A 864 33.88 -44.31 9.32
CA GLU A 864 34.16 -44.40 10.77
C GLU A 864 34.01 -43.05 11.50
N ARG A 865 34.04 -41.92 10.78
CA ARG A 865 33.91 -40.54 11.31
C ARG A 865 32.52 -39.94 11.11
N LEU A 866 31.51 -40.76 10.86
CA LEU A 866 30.14 -40.30 10.70
C LEU A 866 29.62 -39.64 11.98
N VAL A 867 29.14 -38.41 11.84
CA VAL A 867 28.61 -37.57 12.93
C VAL A 867 27.11 -37.77 13.08
N THR A 868 26.39 -37.87 11.97
CA THR A 868 24.97 -38.19 11.96
C THR A 868 24.62 -39.02 10.73
N ARG A 869 23.58 -39.84 10.87
CA ARG A 869 22.97 -40.63 9.80
C ARG A 869 21.50 -40.30 9.74
N PHE A 870 20.94 -40.33 8.56
CA PHE A 870 19.52 -40.10 8.38
C PHE A 870 18.97 -41.04 7.30
N ASP A 871 17.76 -41.54 7.55
CA ASP A 871 17.00 -42.37 6.61
C ASP A 871 15.83 -41.57 6.03
N ARG A 872 15.02 -42.22 5.18
CA ARG A 872 13.86 -41.62 4.50
C ARG A 872 12.79 -41.01 5.41
N SER A 873 12.88 -41.17 6.73
CA SER A 873 11.90 -40.65 7.69
C SER A 873 12.30 -39.30 8.34
N GLY A 874 13.46 -38.75 8.00
CA GLY A 874 14.01 -37.55 8.65
C GLY A 874 14.70 -37.87 9.98
N THR A 875 15.36 -36.88 10.60
CA THR A 875 15.99 -37.07 11.93
C THR A 875 15.39 -36.19 13.01
N SER A 876 15.46 -36.65 14.26
CA SER A 876 15.29 -35.78 15.42
C SER A 876 16.39 -34.72 15.45
N PRO A 877 16.13 -33.52 16.01
CA PRO A 877 17.14 -32.46 16.10
C PRO A 877 18.46 -32.99 16.65
N THR A 878 19.54 -32.81 15.90
CA THR A 878 20.87 -33.33 16.25
C THR A 878 21.87 -32.20 16.40
N SER A 879 22.81 -32.33 17.32
CA SER A 879 23.84 -31.32 17.53
C SER A 879 25.02 -31.58 16.60
N LEU A 880 25.30 -30.65 15.70
CA LEU A 880 26.39 -30.70 14.73
C LEU A 880 27.45 -29.66 15.08
N GLN A 881 28.73 -29.98 14.81
CA GLN A 881 29.86 -29.06 15.02
C GLN A 881 31.04 -29.44 14.12
N GLY A 882 31.95 -28.50 13.92
CA GLY A 882 33.16 -28.71 13.13
C GLY A 882 32.93 -28.60 11.63
N LEU A 883 33.79 -29.25 10.84
CA LEU A 883 33.71 -29.25 9.39
C LEU A 883 33.16 -30.59 8.92
N LEU A 884 32.04 -30.54 8.19
CA LEU A 884 31.25 -31.73 7.84
C LEU A 884 31.08 -31.83 6.33
N ALA A 885 31.14 -33.05 5.81
CA ALA A 885 30.83 -33.36 4.41
C ALA A 885 29.74 -34.43 4.35
N PRO A 886 28.84 -34.39 3.37
CA PRO A 886 27.84 -35.43 3.17
C PRO A 886 28.43 -36.65 2.45
N LEU A 887 27.84 -37.81 2.69
CA LEU A 887 28.12 -39.04 1.94
C LEU A 887 26.83 -39.83 1.73
N ILE A 888 26.79 -40.60 0.64
CA ILE A 888 25.76 -41.61 0.38
C ILE A 888 26.42 -42.97 0.21
N ILE A 889 25.87 -44.02 0.83
CA ILE A 889 26.23 -45.41 0.60
C ILE A 889 25.08 -46.07 -0.15
N ALA A 890 25.36 -46.48 -1.39
CA ALA A 890 24.37 -47.04 -2.28
C ALA A 890 23.92 -48.44 -1.82
N ASN A 891 22.61 -48.60 -1.63
CA ASN A 891 21.95 -49.88 -1.33
C ASN A 891 22.54 -50.71 -0.17
N ALA A 892 23.13 -50.08 0.84
CA ALA A 892 23.72 -50.80 1.97
C ALA A 892 23.79 -49.94 3.23
N THR A 893 23.98 -50.60 4.38
CA THR A 893 24.35 -49.94 5.63
C THR A 893 25.86 -49.66 5.69
N ILE A 894 26.26 -48.77 6.59
CA ILE A 894 27.68 -48.46 6.85
C ILE A 894 28.43 -49.71 7.30
N GLU A 895 27.82 -50.55 8.13
CA GLU A 895 28.44 -51.78 8.62
C GLU A 895 28.68 -52.78 7.50
N GLN A 896 27.75 -52.87 6.53
CA GLN A 896 27.91 -53.70 5.33
C GLN A 896 29.03 -53.14 4.43
N PHE A 897 29.04 -51.83 4.19
CA PHE A 897 30.10 -51.18 3.42
C PHE A 897 31.49 -51.40 4.04
N LEU A 898 31.65 -51.20 5.35
CA LEU A 898 32.90 -51.42 6.07
C LEU A 898 33.37 -52.89 6.07
N ALA A 899 32.42 -53.84 5.99
CA ALA A 899 32.74 -55.26 5.95
C ALA A 899 33.12 -55.76 4.55
N GLU A 900 32.46 -55.25 3.50
CA GLU A 900 32.53 -55.79 2.15
C GLU A 900 33.45 -54.97 1.23
N ASN A 901 33.38 -53.64 1.29
CA ASN A 901 34.12 -52.75 0.39
C ASN A 901 34.71 -51.51 1.10
N PRO A 902 35.48 -51.67 2.20
CA PRO A 902 35.93 -50.54 3.01
C PRO A 902 36.89 -49.58 2.29
N ASP A 903 37.51 -50.04 1.20
CA ASP A 903 38.44 -49.23 0.41
C ASP A 903 37.78 -48.64 -0.85
N ASN A 904 36.45 -48.80 -0.97
CA ASN A 904 35.57 -48.20 -1.98
C ASN A 904 35.99 -48.47 -3.43
N PHE A 905 36.29 -49.71 -3.79
CA PHE A 905 36.68 -50.07 -5.16
C PHE A 905 35.48 -50.44 -6.03
N ASN A 906 35.54 -50.10 -7.31
CA ASN A 906 34.54 -50.51 -8.29
C ASN A 906 34.45 -52.05 -8.39
N GLY A 907 33.23 -52.58 -8.26
CA GLY A 907 32.95 -54.02 -8.27
C GLY A 907 33.29 -54.78 -6.97
N GLY A 908 33.66 -54.07 -5.89
CA GLY A 908 34.03 -54.65 -4.59
C GLY A 908 32.86 -54.92 -3.64
N GLY A 909 31.62 -54.55 -3.98
CA GLY A 909 30.46 -54.58 -3.09
C GLY A 909 29.75 -53.22 -3.09
N PRO A 910 29.06 -52.83 -2.00
CA PRO A 910 28.46 -51.50 -1.86
C PRO A 910 29.48 -50.38 -2.08
N ILE A 911 29.05 -49.25 -2.65
CA ILE A 911 29.91 -48.10 -2.96
C ILE A 911 29.42 -46.89 -2.15
N ALA A 912 30.37 -46.10 -1.65
CA ALA A 912 30.12 -44.81 -1.04
C ALA A 912 30.49 -43.68 -2.01
N TYR A 913 29.64 -42.67 -2.13
CA TYR A 913 29.92 -41.46 -2.91
C TYR A 913 30.03 -40.24 -2.00
N PHE A 914 30.93 -39.34 -2.37
CA PHE A 914 31.40 -38.19 -1.62
C PHE A 914 31.40 -36.93 -2.51
N PRO A 915 31.43 -35.71 -1.93
CA PRO A 915 31.66 -34.47 -2.68
C PRO A 915 32.99 -34.47 -3.46
N TYR A 916 34.00 -35.15 -2.91
CA TYR A 916 35.34 -35.16 -3.53
C TYR A 916 35.42 -36.23 -4.62
N ILE A 917 35.58 -35.81 -5.87
CA ILE A 917 35.57 -36.69 -7.06
C ILE A 917 36.64 -37.78 -6.95
N ALA A 918 37.81 -37.44 -6.41
CA ALA A 918 38.91 -38.39 -6.22
C ALA A 918 38.56 -39.56 -5.26
N ALA A 919 37.58 -39.38 -4.37
CA ALA A 919 37.11 -40.44 -3.46
C ALA A 919 36.03 -41.34 -4.10
N ASN A 920 35.48 -40.95 -5.25
CA ASN A 920 34.45 -41.70 -5.98
C ASN A 920 35.13 -42.64 -7.00
N PRO A 921 34.92 -43.97 -6.91
CA PRO A 921 35.72 -44.93 -7.67
C PRO A 921 35.49 -44.93 -9.18
N ASP A 922 34.37 -44.37 -9.63
CA ASP A 922 34.02 -44.16 -11.03
C ASP A 922 34.42 -42.77 -11.55
N GLY A 923 34.98 -41.91 -10.70
CA GLY A 923 35.37 -40.54 -11.05
C GLY A 923 34.18 -39.66 -11.42
N VAL A 924 32.98 -40.03 -10.98
CA VAL A 924 31.78 -39.23 -11.17
C VAL A 924 31.55 -38.31 -9.99
N ASP A 925 31.04 -37.12 -10.30
CA ASP A 925 30.48 -36.23 -9.31
C ASP A 925 29.01 -36.60 -9.09
N HIS A 926 28.75 -37.15 -7.90
CA HIS A 926 27.47 -37.70 -7.48
C HIS A 926 26.64 -36.73 -6.64
N LEU A 927 27.15 -35.52 -6.36
CA LEU A 927 26.52 -34.58 -5.46
C LEU A 927 26.29 -33.24 -6.14
N ARG A 928 25.15 -32.62 -5.83
CA ARG A 928 24.77 -31.30 -6.32
C ARG A 928 24.43 -30.41 -5.16
N LEU A 929 24.83 -29.14 -5.27
CA LEU A 929 24.39 -28.08 -4.37
C LEU A 929 23.17 -27.41 -4.99
N LEU A 930 22.00 -27.54 -4.36
CA LEU A 930 20.74 -27.03 -4.93
C LEU A 930 20.27 -25.72 -4.26
N GLY A 931 20.95 -25.29 -3.19
CA GLY A 931 20.64 -24.11 -2.39
C GLY A 931 21.46 -24.11 -1.09
N ASP A 932 21.23 -23.14 -0.20
CA ASP A 932 21.97 -23.07 1.06
C ASP A 932 21.68 -24.29 1.95
N ASN A 933 22.73 -25.07 2.24
CA ASN A 933 22.65 -26.36 2.94
C ASN A 933 21.65 -27.37 2.32
N LEU A 934 21.33 -27.24 1.03
CA LEU A 934 20.44 -28.12 0.28
C LEU A 934 21.25 -28.89 -0.76
N PHE A 935 21.19 -30.22 -0.70
CA PHE A 935 22.02 -31.11 -1.50
C PHE A 935 21.19 -32.19 -2.19
N GLY A 936 21.59 -32.58 -3.40
CA GLY A 936 21.01 -33.70 -4.18
C GLY A 936 22.07 -34.74 -4.54
N PHE A 937 21.75 -36.03 -4.43
CA PHE A 937 22.64 -37.14 -4.75
C PHE A 937 22.12 -38.00 -5.90
N GLU A 938 23.06 -38.62 -6.61
CA GLU A 938 22.90 -39.79 -7.50
C GLU A 938 23.42 -41.06 -6.81
N ASP A 939 22.64 -42.15 -6.80
CA ASP A 939 22.98 -43.37 -6.08
C ASP A 939 23.57 -44.51 -6.95
N LEU A 940 23.52 -44.36 -8.28
CA LEU A 940 23.93 -45.40 -9.24
C LEU A 940 25.33 -45.17 -9.84
N PRO A 941 26.15 -46.23 -10.02
CA PRO A 941 27.47 -46.12 -10.66
C PRO A 941 27.42 -45.43 -12.01
N GLY A 942 28.40 -44.56 -12.26
CA GLY A 942 28.47 -43.80 -13.50
C GLY A 942 27.51 -42.61 -13.55
N GLY A 943 26.85 -42.26 -12.45
CA GLY A 943 25.94 -41.11 -12.32
C GLY A 943 24.48 -41.39 -12.69
N GLY A 944 24.08 -42.66 -12.77
CA GLY A 944 22.67 -43.03 -12.94
C GLY A 944 22.02 -42.45 -14.18
N ASP A 945 20.87 -41.82 -13.99
CA ASP A 945 20.14 -41.02 -14.97
C ASP A 945 20.44 -39.51 -14.89
N PHE A 946 21.31 -39.10 -13.96
CA PHE A 946 21.85 -37.74 -13.82
C PHE A 946 20.78 -36.68 -13.50
N ASP A 947 19.71 -37.04 -12.80
CA ASP A 947 18.69 -36.12 -12.31
C ASP A 947 18.91 -35.64 -10.86
N TYR A 948 19.82 -36.29 -10.13
CA TYR A 948 20.26 -35.99 -8.77
C TYR A 948 19.14 -35.87 -7.73
N ASN A 949 18.00 -36.52 -8.00
CA ASN A 949 16.83 -36.51 -7.11
C ASN A 949 16.71 -37.81 -6.27
N ASP A 950 17.61 -38.80 -6.47
CA ASP A 950 17.62 -40.08 -5.74
C ASP A 950 17.58 -39.85 -4.22
N MET A 951 18.36 -38.87 -3.74
CA MET A 951 18.24 -38.32 -2.40
C MET A 951 18.50 -36.82 -2.38
N VAL A 952 17.49 -36.04 -1.98
CA VAL A 952 17.59 -34.60 -1.74
C VAL A 952 17.41 -34.33 -0.25
N PHE A 953 18.28 -33.55 0.36
CA PHE A 953 18.14 -33.16 1.77
C PHE A 953 18.59 -31.73 2.04
N GLN A 954 17.86 -31.06 2.93
CA GLN A 954 18.20 -29.73 3.43
C GLN A 954 18.44 -29.76 4.94
N ILE A 955 19.47 -29.03 5.37
CA ILE A 955 19.82 -28.88 6.77
C ILE A 955 19.54 -27.45 7.21
N SER A 956 18.67 -27.30 8.21
CA SER A 956 18.35 -26.02 8.83
C SER A 956 18.93 -25.96 10.24
N PHE A 957 19.63 -24.88 10.57
CA PHE A 957 20.20 -24.66 11.91
C PHE A 957 19.30 -23.72 12.71
N ALA A 958 19.07 -24.06 13.98
CA ALA A 958 18.33 -23.25 14.95
C ALA A 958 19.21 -22.23 15.69
#